data_AF-A0A3B0NG10-F1
#
_entry.id   AF-A0A3B0NG10-F1
#
_cell.length_a   1.000
_cell.length_b   1.000
_cell.length_c   1.000
_cell.angle_alpha   90.00
_cell.angle_beta   90.00
_cell.angle_gamma   90.00
#
_symmetry.space_group_name_H-M   'P 1'
#
loop_
_entity.id
_entity.type
_entity.pdbx_description
1 polymer ?
#
loop_
_entity_poly.entity_id
_entity_poly.type
_entity_poly.pdbx_seq_one_letter_code
_entity_poly.pdbx_strand_id
1 'polypeptide(L)'
;MRVRNLQTYLREQKCVRVGNLSICRGMRLGIDAVYFFKSLKSLNDPLSDAYASLSPSFIPCLEEQLNLMTALELQPLFVFQGMQPKSHMLLSAQMIGFTMHDGWAAYVKGEESLALSKFSQHIYKEYSEDTLQLLMSYLKGKGYEIIRAPYLASSQLVYFMQEGLIDAVIGPPSTLLFGVPRVIMGLDLVKSTFEWVELDELLSTWSIDREQFIDCCLLAGTEHCLSYPLLTQPFSFSNAIEYIKQAPLIKYLYQLPTRDRINEYIDGYCIAKSLITHPLVMTLGGEVTNLSKSDSLPSDYHKIVGSKLPKPLYYLLSEGLISVQLPFALALGEWIDEPNQNADSLEFRDLLTDLREYQCRALGLLVMKLDDQFRTKQIRYPRYVSLMKTHAMKQSAKLLIPNTCQIKNWYITKELLDLEMKRQNTQDIGLEFCLNWHNFQGLQLLYNGINTNGINSVTVLAHTTTNTHTHTNTNTNTNTNTNTNTNTNNNTNNEDSSNGVVNEGVGEEGDAFGPSTVTDDTVTGEDIKVMNVLLNFMLLENLGYFTNELGSTAFGRVLSSSGLGMTGLLILELMKFGLFTGEPFESPPDVPYAPELQYKSDDKRLQMINLIGRLGTLTNVTLDTRIWMGKIDFDIASFNMVVKFLKRTINYLTESSLSYLLLSDINRFAHLRNGVFDPLNPQLPLFYSKPSFLGVVLKVLLLENLTLESLNRTFPNCINLKQDLTDFTIFWSKIYTMLHNLSYLIQLGDVLECFDGATLLLKNKFDKLGIDTNILKL
;
A
#
# COMPACT_ATOMS: atom_id res chain seq x y z
N MET A 1 4.13 3.51 17.65
CA MET A 1 3.31 4.00 18.77
C MET A 1 3.68 5.41 19.16
N ARG A 2 2.81 6.40 18.93
CA ARG A 2 2.95 7.78 19.45
C ARG A 2 2.11 7.99 20.71
N VAL A 3 2.50 8.96 21.56
CA VAL A 3 1.80 9.33 22.80
C VAL A 3 1.46 10.82 22.75
N ARG A 4 0.20 11.18 23.06
CA ARG A 4 -0.31 12.54 22.99
C ARG A 4 0.49 13.51 23.90
N ASN A 5 0.98 14.60 23.34
CA ASN A 5 1.78 15.67 23.99
C ASN A 5 3.04 15.25 24.77
N LEU A 6 3.48 13.99 24.73
CA LEU A 6 4.67 13.55 25.46
C LEU A 6 5.93 14.32 25.03
N GLN A 7 6.18 14.45 23.72
CA GLN A 7 7.37 15.14 23.21
C GLN A 7 7.39 16.63 23.59
N THR A 8 6.24 17.31 23.54
CA THR A 8 6.11 18.71 23.98
C THR A 8 6.39 18.83 25.47
N TYR A 9 5.79 17.95 26.28
CA TYR A 9 5.96 17.95 27.73
C TYR A 9 7.42 17.70 28.15
N LEU A 10 8.12 16.79 27.47
CA LEU A 10 9.55 16.53 27.71
C LEU A 10 10.42 17.78 27.52
N ARG A 11 10.10 18.61 26.51
CA ARG A 11 10.81 19.89 26.29
C ARG A 11 10.48 20.91 27.38
N GLU A 12 9.21 21.01 27.78
CA GLU A 12 8.76 21.92 28.84
C GLU A 12 9.42 21.59 30.19
N GLN A 13 9.59 20.29 30.50
CA GLN A 13 10.25 19.81 31.71
C GLN A 13 11.79 19.81 31.61
N LYS A 14 12.36 20.27 30.50
CA LYS A 14 13.81 20.31 30.24
C LYS A 14 14.51 18.94 30.34
N CYS A 15 13.80 17.86 30.06
CA CYS A 15 14.36 16.50 30.03
C CYS A 15 15.08 16.18 28.71
N VAL A 16 15.01 17.06 27.71
CA VAL A 16 15.61 16.86 26.40
C VAL A 16 17.04 17.38 26.40
N ARG A 17 17.98 16.50 26.10
CA ARG A 17 19.41 16.81 25.97
C ARG A 17 19.77 17.03 24.49
N VAL A 18 20.83 17.80 24.25
CA VAL A 18 21.33 18.14 22.90
C VAL A 18 22.80 17.76 22.78
N GLY A 19 23.19 17.21 21.64
CA GLY A 19 24.53 16.67 21.41
C GLY A 19 24.96 16.83 19.97
N ASN A 20 26.25 16.61 19.71
CA ASN A 20 26.83 16.74 18.39
C ASN A 20 26.84 15.40 17.65
N LEU A 21 26.39 15.41 16.39
CA LEU A 21 26.32 14.21 15.55
C LEU A 21 27.69 13.56 15.27
N SER A 22 28.80 14.27 15.50
CA SER A 22 30.15 13.69 15.41
C SER A 22 30.33 12.47 16.31
N ILE A 23 29.59 12.38 17.42
CA ILE A 23 29.62 11.23 18.34
C ILE A 23 29.02 9.99 17.66
N CYS A 24 28.08 10.18 16.73
CA CYS A 24 27.42 9.11 15.99
C CYS A 24 28.22 8.62 14.77
N ARG A 25 29.40 9.19 14.51
CA ARG A 25 30.24 8.79 13.37
C ARG A 25 30.70 7.35 13.54
N GLY A 26 30.43 6.51 12.54
CA GLY A 26 30.72 5.08 12.58
C GLY A 26 29.82 4.26 13.50
N MET A 27 28.83 4.89 14.15
CA MET A 27 27.76 4.17 14.84
C MET A 27 26.71 3.70 13.83
N ARG A 28 26.19 2.51 14.06
CA ARG A 28 25.06 1.96 13.34
C ARG A 28 23.77 2.39 14.00
N LEU A 29 22.99 3.19 13.30
CA LEU A 29 21.82 3.87 13.85
C LEU A 29 20.54 3.14 13.43
N GLY A 30 19.81 2.57 14.39
CA GLY A 30 18.49 2.02 14.13
C GLY A 30 17.45 3.14 14.09
N ILE A 31 16.78 3.33 12.95
CA ILE A 31 15.85 4.43 12.73
C ILE A 31 14.44 3.89 12.56
N ASP A 32 13.49 4.36 13.37
CA ASP A 32 12.06 4.25 13.06
C ASP A 32 11.79 5.11 11.82
N ALA A 33 11.68 4.45 10.65
CA ALA A 33 11.65 5.12 9.36
C ALA A 33 10.44 6.05 9.24
N VAL A 34 9.27 5.57 9.67
CA VAL A 34 8.02 6.33 9.56
C VAL A 34 8.07 7.56 10.45
N TYR A 35 8.62 7.45 11.66
CA TYR A 35 8.83 8.60 12.55
C TYR A 35 9.81 9.62 11.94
N PHE A 36 10.97 9.15 11.46
CA PHE A 36 12.01 10.01 10.91
C PHE A 36 11.50 10.82 9.71
N PHE A 37 10.96 10.18 8.69
CA PHE A 37 10.55 10.89 7.47
C PHE A 37 9.36 11.83 7.71
N LYS A 38 8.43 11.50 8.63
CA LYS A 38 7.35 12.41 9.02
C LYS A 38 7.82 13.66 9.77
N SER A 39 8.98 13.60 10.42
CA SER A 39 9.55 14.77 11.10
C SER A 39 10.05 15.84 10.12
N LEU A 40 10.24 15.48 8.85
CA LEU A 40 10.71 16.37 7.80
C LEU A 40 9.58 17.27 7.31
N LYS A 41 9.66 18.57 7.65
CA LYS A 41 8.66 19.57 7.26
C LYS A 41 8.43 19.64 5.75
N SER A 42 9.49 19.45 4.96
CA SER A 42 9.43 19.50 3.49
C SER A 42 8.65 18.34 2.86
N LEU A 43 8.40 17.25 3.60
CA LEU A 43 7.53 16.14 3.19
C LEU A 43 6.07 16.33 3.66
N ASN A 44 5.77 17.42 4.37
CA ASN A 44 4.42 17.74 4.80
C ASN A 44 3.73 18.66 3.78
N ASP A 45 2.97 18.06 2.87
CA ASP A 45 2.23 18.77 1.83
C ASP A 45 0.71 18.49 1.94
N PRO A 46 -0.04 19.31 2.70
CA PRO A 46 -1.46 19.08 2.97
C PRO A 46 -2.34 19.08 1.72
N LEU A 47 -1.97 19.83 0.68
CA LEU A 47 -2.74 19.87 -0.57
C LEU A 47 -2.52 18.60 -1.38
N SER A 48 -1.28 18.12 -1.47
CA SER A 48 -0.98 16.84 -2.13
C SER A 48 -1.67 15.66 -1.44
N ASP A 49 -1.65 15.64 -0.09
CA ASP A 49 -2.33 14.62 0.71
C ASP A 49 -3.84 14.64 0.44
N ALA A 50 -4.46 15.82 0.53
CA ALA A 50 -5.89 15.99 0.25
C ALA A 50 -6.24 15.61 -1.19
N TYR A 51 -5.33 15.81 -2.13
CA TYR A 51 -5.50 15.46 -3.54
C TYR A 51 -5.21 13.98 -3.85
N ALA A 52 -4.87 13.16 -2.83
CA ALA A 52 -4.44 11.76 -2.97
C ALA A 52 -3.31 11.57 -4.01
N SER A 53 -2.33 12.49 -4.00
CA SER A 53 -1.19 12.47 -4.92
C SER A 53 0.13 12.56 -4.17
N LEU A 54 1.20 12.04 -4.78
CA LEU A 54 2.53 12.19 -4.20
C LEU A 54 2.99 13.64 -4.33
N SER A 55 3.51 14.21 -3.23
CA SER A 55 4.03 15.58 -3.25
C SER A 55 5.22 15.72 -4.23
N PRO A 56 5.33 16.85 -4.96
CA PRO A 56 6.45 17.08 -5.87
C PRO A 56 7.81 17.15 -5.13
N SER A 57 7.80 17.58 -3.86
CA SER A 57 9.01 17.66 -3.03
C SER A 57 9.47 16.32 -2.46
N PHE A 58 8.69 15.24 -2.61
CA PHE A 58 8.91 14.00 -1.87
C PHE A 58 10.27 13.36 -2.16
N ILE A 59 10.54 13.00 -3.43
CA ILE A 59 11.83 12.40 -3.83
C ILE A 59 13.01 13.36 -3.62
N PRO A 60 12.95 14.64 -4.07
CA PRO A 60 14.05 15.58 -3.84
C PRO A 60 14.43 15.76 -2.37
N CYS A 61 13.45 15.85 -1.48
CA CYS A 61 13.70 15.97 -0.04
C CYS A 61 14.33 14.69 0.53
N LEU A 62 13.89 13.51 0.10
CA LEU A 62 14.53 12.26 0.48
C LEU A 62 16.01 12.24 0.07
N GLU A 63 16.32 12.58 -1.18
CA GLU A 63 17.71 12.63 -1.66
C GLU A 63 18.57 13.60 -0.85
N GLU A 64 18.06 14.79 -0.56
CA GLU A 64 18.74 15.77 0.28
C GLU A 64 19.12 15.19 1.65
N GLN A 65 18.16 14.56 2.36
CA GLN A 65 18.42 14.00 3.69
C GLN A 65 19.41 12.83 3.63
N LEU A 66 19.28 11.95 2.65
CA LEU A 66 20.16 10.80 2.48
C LEU A 66 21.60 11.24 2.15
N ASN A 67 21.77 12.25 1.30
CA ASN A 67 23.07 12.84 0.99
C ASN A 67 23.72 13.47 2.23
N LEU A 68 22.95 14.15 3.08
CA LEU A 68 23.44 14.70 4.35
C LEU A 68 23.87 13.59 5.32
N MET A 69 23.11 12.50 5.44
CA MET A 69 23.49 11.35 6.27
C MET A 69 24.81 10.73 5.78
N THR A 70 24.97 10.56 4.47
CA THR A 70 26.20 10.04 3.86
C THR A 70 27.39 10.97 4.10
N ALA A 71 27.21 12.29 3.95
CA ALA A 71 28.26 13.27 4.22
C ALA A 71 28.72 13.30 5.69
N LEU A 72 27.83 12.92 6.61
CA LEU A 72 28.12 12.79 8.03
C LEU A 72 28.62 11.39 8.44
N GLU A 73 28.81 10.48 7.47
CA GLU A 73 29.24 9.09 7.69
C GLU A 73 28.36 8.34 8.70
N LEU A 74 27.05 8.58 8.64
CA LEU A 74 26.07 7.84 9.43
C LEU A 74 25.71 6.53 8.73
N GLN A 75 25.51 5.45 9.49
CA GLN A 75 25.12 4.15 8.98
C GLN A 75 23.69 3.80 9.43
N PRO A 76 22.66 4.27 8.70
CA PRO A 76 21.27 4.05 9.10
C PRO A 76 20.78 2.64 8.72
N LEU A 77 20.11 1.98 9.68
CA LEU A 77 19.22 0.85 9.44
C LEU A 77 17.78 1.34 9.61
N PHE A 78 17.04 1.43 8.51
CA PHE A 78 15.65 1.90 8.54
C PHE A 78 14.69 0.75 8.87
N VAL A 79 14.05 0.85 10.03
CA VAL A 79 13.03 -0.11 10.49
C VAL A 79 11.64 0.46 10.21
N PHE A 80 10.89 -0.22 9.36
CA PHE A 80 9.52 0.13 8.98
C PHE A 80 8.50 -0.56 9.86
N GLN A 81 7.37 0.11 10.08
CA GLN A 81 6.23 -0.42 10.83
C GLN A 81 5.61 -1.62 10.09
N GLY A 82 5.34 -2.70 10.83
CA GLY A 82 4.66 -3.91 10.37
C GLY A 82 3.17 -3.92 10.65
N MET A 83 2.61 -5.13 10.83
CA MET A 83 1.19 -5.36 11.10
C MET A 83 0.73 -4.69 12.40
N GLN A 84 -0.45 -4.05 12.39
CA GLN A 84 -1.05 -3.39 13.55
C GLN A 84 -2.38 -4.05 13.93
N PRO A 85 -2.77 -4.09 15.22
CA PRO A 85 -4.07 -4.62 15.62
C PRO A 85 -5.25 -3.89 14.96
N LYS A 86 -6.36 -4.60 14.75
CA LYS A 86 -7.60 -4.05 14.16
C LYS A 86 -8.11 -2.77 14.83
N SER A 87 -7.95 -2.66 16.15
CA SER A 87 -8.42 -1.50 16.93
C SER A 87 -7.74 -0.18 16.51
N HIS A 88 -6.48 -0.25 16.09
CA HIS A 88 -5.71 0.90 15.58
C HIS A 88 -6.36 1.51 14.34
N MET A 89 -6.71 0.67 13.36
CA MET A 89 -7.28 1.10 12.08
C MET A 89 -8.65 1.77 12.25
N LEU A 90 -9.47 1.28 13.18
CA LEU A 90 -10.80 1.85 13.43
C LEU A 90 -10.70 3.23 14.10
N LEU A 91 -9.77 3.38 15.05
CA LEU A 91 -9.57 4.65 15.75
C LEU A 91 -8.99 5.73 14.81
N SER A 92 -8.01 5.38 13.98
CA SER A 92 -7.42 6.31 13.02
C SER A 92 -8.44 6.78 11.98
N ALA A 93 -9.23 5.85 11.44
CA ALA A 93 -10.27 6.13 10.47
C ALA A 93 -11.36 7.11 10.94
N GLN A 94 -11.84 6.94 12.18
CA GLN A 94 -12.85 7.85 12.77
C GLN A 94 -12.33 9.29 12.81
N MET A 95 -11.07 9.48 13.16
CA MET A 95 -10.46 10.81 13.29
C MET A 95 -10.19 11.47 11.93
N ILE A 96 -9.76 10.70 10.93
CA ILE A 96 -9.38 11.21 9.60
C ILE A 96 -10.59 11.74 8.82
N GLY A 97 -11.70 10.99 8.81
CA GLY A 97 -12.85 11.29 7.96
C GLY A 97 -13.48 12.66 8.23
N PHE A 98 -13.68 13.03 9.50
CA PHE A 98 -14.30 14.33 9.84
C PHE A 98 -13.44 15.53 9.44
N THR A 99 -12.13 15.45 9.66
CA THR A 99 -11.22 16.56 9.37
C THR A 99 -11.14 16.89 7.88
N MET A 100 -11.26 15.87 7.03
CA MET A 100 -11.12 16.01 5.59
C MET A 100 -12.39 16.56 4.94
N HIS A 101 -13.56 16.14 5.42
CA HIS A 101 -14.84 16.71 4.99
C HIS A 101 -14.92 18.21 5.31
N ASP A 102 -14.57 18.59 6.54
CA ASP A 102 -14.47 20.00 6.97
C ASP A 102 -13.46 20.79 6.11
N GLY A 103 -12.30 20.18 5.82
CA GLY A 103 -11.25 20.80 5.02
C GLY A 103 -11.69 21.10 3.59
N TRP A 104 -12.37 20.16 2.94
CA TRP A 104 -12.93 20.35 1.60
C TRP A 104 -14.07 21.38 1.58
N ALA A 105 -14.94 21.38 2.57
CA ALA A 105 -16.01 22.37 2.69
C ALA A 105 -15.45 23.79 2.86
N ALA A 106 -14.42 23.98 3.69
CA ALA A 106 -13.72 25.25 3.84
C ALA A 106 -12.98 25.65 2.55
N TYR A 107 -12.34 24.69 1.88
CA TYR A 107 -11.58 24.93 0.64
C TYR A 107 -12.48 25.47 -0.47
N VAL A 108 -13.66 24.87 -0.70
CA VAL A 108 -14.61 25.31 -1.74
C VAL A 108 -15.24 26.67 -1.41
N LYS A 109 -15.33 27.05 -0.13
CA LYS A 109 -15.75 28.39 0.30
C LYS A 109 -14.69 29.47 0.09
N GLY A 110 -13.46 29.10 -0.27
CA GLY A 110 -12.33 30.02 -0.36
C GLY A 110 -11.67 30.33 0.99
N GLU A 111 -11.97 29.56 2.04
CA GLU A 111 -11.38 29.71 3.38
C GLU A 111 -10.03 28.96 3.47
N GLU A 112 -9.06 29.35 2.66
CA GLU A 112 -7.79 28.60 2.44
C GLU A 112 -7.02 28.29 3.73
N SER A 113 -6.91 29.25 4.65
CA SER A 113 -6.18 29.05 5.92
C SER A 113 -6.85 28.00 6.80
N LEU A 114 -8.19 27.97 6.82
CA LEU A 114 -8.95 26.98 7.58
C LEU A 114 -8.83 25.61 6.91
N ALA A 115 -8.97 25.54 5.59
CA ALA A 115 -8.80 24.32 4.82
C ALA A 115 -7.41 23.69 5.04
N LEU A 116 -6.34 24.46 4.87
CA LEU A 116 -4.97 24.01 5.10
C LEU A 116 -4.75 23.55 6.54
N SER A 117 -5.31 24.27 7.52
CA SER A 117 -5.28 23.85 8.91
C SER A 117 -5.97 22.50 9.10
N LYS A 118 -7.14 22.29 8.48
CA LYS A 118 -7.91 21.03 8.57
C LYS A 118 -7.20 19.86 7.88
N PHE A 119 -6.66 20.06 6.68
CA PHE A 119 -5.82 19.08 5.97
C PHE A 119 -4.51 18.79 6.74
N SER A 120 -3.99 19.75 7.50
CA SER A 120 -2.78 19.54 8.31
C SER A 120 -3.05 18.93 9.70
N GLN A 121 -4.30 19.00 10.19
CA GLN A 121 -4.70 18.60 11.54
C GLN A 121 -4.68 17.08 11.77
N HIS A 122 -4.21 16.30 10.80
CA HIS A 122 -4.01 14.87 10.92
C HIS A 122 -2.96 14.52 11.99
N ILE A 123 -3.41 14.47 13.25
CA ILE A 123 -2.68 13.94 14.41
C ILE A 123 -2.12 12.54 14.09
N TYR A 124 -2.81 11.80 13.21
CA TYR A 124 -2.46 10.47 12.76
C TYR A 124 -2.00 10.38 11.30
N LYS A 125 -1.42 11.44 10.71
CA LYS A 125 -0.87 11.42 9.34
C LYS A 125 -0.03 10.17 9.13
N GLU A 126 -0.63 9.11 8.60
CA GLU A 126 -0.01 7.82 8.34
C GLU A 126 0.30 7.82 6.85
N TYR A 127 1.57 7.56 6.52
CA TYR A 127 1.89 7.32 5.12
C TYR A 127 1.06 6.13 4.69
N SER A 128 0.36 6.29 3.56
CA SER A 128 -0.36 5.16 2.98
C SER A 128 0.62 4.05 2.64
N GLU A 129 0.14 2.82 2.57
CA GLU A 129 0.98 1.67 2.22
C GLU A 129 1.74 1.86 0.91
N ASP A 130 1.14 2.52 -0.10
CA ASP A 130 1.83 2.82 -1.37
C ASP A 130 3.02 3.77 -1.20
N THR A 131 2.93 4.70 -0.24
CA THR A 131 4.01 5.65 0.05
C THR A 131 5.12 4.96 0.82
N LEU A 132 4.77 4.07 1.76
CA LEU A 132 5.75 3.25 2.48
C LEU A 132 6.47 2.30 1.53
N GLN A 133 5.75 1.63 0.63
CA GLN A 133 6.34 0.75 -0.36
C GLN A 133 7.27 1.52 -1.31
N LEU A 134 6.83 2.68 -1.81
CA LEU A 134 7.69 3.59 -2.58
C LEU A 134 8.99 3.92 -1.84
N LEU A 135 8.89 4.32 -0.58
CA LEU A 135 10.03 4.71 0.24
C LEU A 135 10.98 3.53 0.51
N MET A 136 10.45 2.36 0.89
CA MET A 136 11.25 1.15 1.10
C MET A 136 12.01 0.74 -0.17
N SER A 137 11.29 0.67 -1.29
CA SER A 137 11.83 0.39 -2.61
C SER A 137 12.91 1.40 -3.02
N TYR A 138 12.68 2.69 -2.78
CA TYR A 138 13.63 3.75 -3.06
C TYR A 138 14.92 3.63 -2.24
N LEU A 139 14.81 3.45 -0.92
CA LEU A 139 15.95 3.30 -0.02
C LEU A 139 16.78 2.07 -0.38
N LYS A 140 16.12 0.93 -0.63
CA LYS A 140 16.78 -0.33 -1.06
C LYS A 140 17.48 -0.14 -2.41
N GLY A 141 16.86 0.56 -3.36
CA GLY A 141 17.46 0.91 -4.65
C GLY A 141 18.71 1.79 -4.54
N LYS A 142 18.76 2.67 -3.52
CA LYS A 142 19.95 3.49 -3.20
C LYS A 142 20.99 2.76 -2.33
N GLY A 143 20.75 1.49 -1.98
CA GLY A 143 21.68 0.66 -1.20
C GLY A 143 21.61 0.84 0.31
N TYR A 144 20.57 1.49 0.84
CA TYR A 144 20.36 1.59 2.29
C TYR A 144 19.78 0.29 2.86
N GLU A 145 20.19 -0.02 4.09
CA GLU A 145 19.66 -1.16 4.82
C GLU A 145 18.28 -0.84 5.37
N ILE A 146 17.32 -1.70 5.05
CA ILE A 146 15.92 -1.56 5.45
C ILE A 146 15.41 -2.89 5.98
N ILE A 147 14.44 -2.83 6.89
CA ILE A 147 13.65 -4.00 7.27
C ILE A 147 12.25 -3.56 7.69
N ARG A 148 11.23 -4.31 7.26
CA ARG A 148 9.89 -4.18 7.83
C ARG A 148 9.76 -5.07 9.05
N ALA A 149 9.48 -4.47 10.21
CA ALA A 149 9.19 -5.23 11.42
C ALA A 149 7.95 -6.13 11.19
N PRO A 150 7.81 -7.27 11.90
CA PRO A 150 6.60 -8.08 11.79
C PRO A 150 5.38 -7.31 12.36
N TYR A 151 5.60 -6.51 13.40
CA TYR A 151 4.59 -5.71 14.10
C TYR A 151 5.09 -4.29 14.38
N LEU A 152 5.57 -3.99 15.58
CA LEU A 152 6.00 -2.62 15.93
C LEU A 152 7.47 -2.39 15.56
N ALA A 153 7.77 -1.29 14.85
CA ALA A 153 9.15 -0.90 14.56
C ALA A 153 9.93 -0.62 15.85
N SER A 154 9.27 0.01 16.83
CA SER A 154 9.87 0.30 18.14
C SER A 154 10.35 -0.95 18.87
N SER A 155 9.59 -2.05 18.88
CA SER A 155 10.04 -3.29 19.55
C SER A 155 11.17 -3.96 18.78
N GLN A 156 11.11 -3.96 17.44
CA GLN A 156 12.16 -4.52 16.59
C GLN A 156 13.49 -3.77 16.76
N LEU A 157 13.46 -2.44 16.89
CA LEU A 157 14.63 -1.62 17.20
C LEU A 157 15.25 -2.00 18.54
N VAL A 158 14.44 -2.22 19.57
CA VAL A 158 14.94 -2.68 20.88
C VAL A 158 15.60 -4.05 20.77
N TYR A 159 15.00 -4.99 20.02
CA TYR A 159 15.60 -6.29 19.77
C TYR A 159 16.98 -6.17 19.10
N PHE A 160 17.09 -5.35 18.05
CA PHE A 160 18.37 -5.13 17.37
C PHE A 160 19.43 -4.50 18.28
N MET A 161 19.04 -3.60 19.18
CA MET A 161 19.96 -3.04 20.16
C MET A 161 20.43 -4.10 21.16
N GLN A 162 19.54 -5.00 21.62
CA GLN A 162 19.87 -6.10 22.54
C GLN A 162 20.82 -7.13 21.92
N GLU A 163 20.68 -7.39 20.62
CA GLU A 163 21.56 -8.30 19.87
C GLU A 163 22.83 -7.59 19.35
N GLY A 164 23.05 -6.32 19.68
CA GLY A 164 24.26 -5.57 19.29
C GLY A 164 24.35 -5.22 17.80
N LEU A 165 23.23 -5.21 17.08
CA LEU A 165 23.17 -4.88 15.64
C LEU A 165 23.06 -3.38 15.36
N ILE A 166 22.72 -2.59 16.38
CA ILE A 166 22.67 -1.12 16.33
C ILE A 166 23.21 -0.55 17.63
N ASP A 167 23.80 0.64 17.56
CA ASP A 167 24.40 1.31 18.71
C ASP A 167 23.47 2.35 19.35
N ALA A 168 22.52 2.89 18.57
CA ALA A 168 21.55 3.87 19.04
C ALA A 168 20.22 3.75 18.30
N VAL A 169 19.14 4.12 19.01
CA VAL A 169 17.77 4.13 18.49
C VAL A 169 17.31 5.55 18.25
N ILE A 170 16.85 5.82 17.02
CA ILE A 170 16.15 7.04 16.62
C ILE A 170 14.68 6.71 16.44
N GLY A 171 13.81 7.40 17.16
CA GLY A 171 12.39 7.10 17.16
C GLY A 171 11.57 8.01 18.07
N PRO A 172 10.25 7.78 18.15
CA PRO A 172 9.41 8.56 19.05
C PRO A 172 9.80 8.31 20.51
N PRO A 173 9.57 9.27 21.43
CA PRO A 173 9.93 9.11 22.85
C PRO A 173 9.27 7.90 23.51
N SER A 174 8.13 7.48 23.00
CA SER A 174 7.40 6.27 23.41
C SER A 174 8.14 4.97 23.14
N THR A 175 9.23 4.96 22.37
CA THR A 175 10.10 3.77 22.27
C THR A 175 10.69 3.38 23.64
N LEU A 176 10.83 4.35 24.57
CA LEU A 176 11.20 4.11 25.97
C LEU A 176 10.28 3.11 26.69
N LEU A 177 9.02 2.97 26.25
CA LEU A 177 8.06 2.03 26.83
C LEU A 177 8.49 0.57 26.68
N PHE A 178 9.31 0.27 25.66
CA PHE A 178 9.88 -1.06 25.43
C PHE A 178 11.20 -1.31 26.20
N GLY A 179 11.61 -0.37 27.06
CA GLY A 179 12.75 -0.54 27.97
C GLY A 179 14.11 -0.15 27.39
N VAL A 180 14.15 0.56 26.27
CA VAL A 180 15.40 1.16 25.77
C VAL A 180 15.87 2.25 26.74
N PRO A 181 17.17 2.31 27.13
CA PRO A 181 17.66 3.31 28.07
C PRO A 181 17.62 4.73 27.52
N ARG A 182 17.86 4.92 26.22
CA ARG A 182 17.94 6.24 25.58
C ARG A 182 17.31 6.20 24.19
N VAL A 183 16.65 7.29 23.81
CA VAL A 183 16.07 7.46 22.47
C VAL A 183 16.45 8.81 21.91
N ILE A 184 17.00 8.82 20.70
CA ILE A 184 17.22 10.03 19.91
C ILE A 184 15.89 10.39 19.24
N MET A 185 15.32 11.53 19.62
CA MET A 185 13.99 11.97 19.16
C MET A 185 14.06 12.82 17.89
N GLY A 186 15.24 13.34 17.54
CA GLY A 186 15.37 14.24 16.40
C GLY A 186 16.80 14.45 15.99
N LEU A 187 17.00 14.55 14.67
CA LEU A 187 18.27 14.87 14.04
C LEU A 187 18.14 16.21 13.33
N ASP A 188 19.11 17.09 13.54
CA ASP A 188 19.34 18.27 12.71
C ASP A 188 20.63 18.02 11.94
N LEU A 189 20.49 17.40 10.76
CA LEU A 189 21.63 17.01 9.91
C LEU A 189 22.40 18.23 9.41
N VAL A 190 21.72 19.36 9.18
CA VAL A 190 22.34 20.60 8.72
C VAL A 190 23.19 21.22 9.83
N LYS A 191 22.68 21.30 11.05
CA LYS A 191 23.46 21.81 12.21
C LYS A 191 24.40 20.78 12.81
N SER A 192 24.37 19.53 12.33
CA SER A 192 25.13 18.41 12.89
C SER A 192 24.85 18.20 14.39
N THR A 193 23.58 18.29 14.80
CA THR A 193 23.15 18.08 16.19
C THR A 193 22.01 17.07 16.30
N PHE A 194 21.84 16.46 17.46
CA PHE A 194 20.71 15.58 17.75
C PHE A 194 20.16 15.83 19.16
N GLU A 195 18.91 15.43 19.36
CA GLU A 195 18.21 15.54 20.64
C GLU A 195 17.84 14.16 21.16
N TRP A 196 18.04 13.90 22.47
CA TRP A 196 17.68 12.63 23.08
C TRP A 196 17.09 12.78 24.47
N VAL A 197 16.50 11.70 24.96
CA VAL A 197 15.96 11.53 26.31
C VAL A 197 16.41 10.21 26.90
N GLU A 198 16.46 10.12 28.23
CA GLU A 198 16.95 8.95 28.98
C GLU A 198 15.87 8.46 29.95
N LEU A 199 15.57 7.16 29.94
CA LEU A 199 14.47 6.58 30.73
C LEU A 199 14.63 6.86 32.23
N ASP A 200 15.80 6.57 32.80
CA ASP A 200 16.04 6.68 34.25
C ASP A 200 15.93 8.13 34.75
N GLU A 201 16.34 9.10 33.93
CA GLU A 201 16.17 10.52 34.24
C GLU A 201 14.69 10.89 34.33
N LEU A 202 13.85 10.40 33.41
CA LEU A 202 12.41 10.67 33.43
C LEU A 202 11.74 10.04 34.65
N LEU A 203 12.06 8.77 34.94
CA LEU A 203 11.51 8.06 36.09
C LEU A 203 11.88 8.76 37.42
N SER A 204 13.13 9.21 37.53
CA SER A 204 13.61 9.96 38.70
C SER A 204 12.93 11.33 38.81
N THR A 205 12.93 12.11 37.73
CA THR A 205 12.36 13.47 37.67
C THR A 205 10.89 13.48 38.04
N TRP A 206 10.14 12.49 37.54
CA TRP A 206 8.72 12.38 37.81
C TRP A 206 8.42 11.52 39.04
N SER A 207 9.40 10.91 39.70
CA SER A 207 9.20 10.04 40.86
C SER A 207 8.12 8.97 40.60
N ILE A 208 8.26 8.26 39.48
CA ILE A 208 7.39 7.15 39.07
C ILE A 208 8.25 5.96 38.65
N ASP A 209 7.70 4.76 38.74
CA ASP A 209 8.33 3.57 38.18
C ASP A 209 7.98 3.35 36.70
N ARG A 210 8.60 2.33 36.08
CA ARG A 210 8.39 2.01 34.65
C ARG A 210 6.95 1.61 34.34
N GLU A 211 6.28 0.89 35.23
CA GLU A 211 4.88 0.47 35.03
C GLU A 211 3.95 1.68 35.06
N GLN A 212 4.15 2.58 36.02
CA GLN A 212 3.44 3.85 36.13
C GLN A 212 3.70 4.76 34.92
N PHE A 213 4.93 4.78 34.38
CA PHE A 213 5.23 5.52 33.15
C PHE A 213 4.46 4.97 31.94
N ILE A 214 4.37 3.64 31.81
CA ILE A 214 3.56 3.00 30.78
C ILE A 214 2.09 3.41 30.93
N ASP A 215 1.52 3.25 32.12
CA ASP A 215 0.12 3.57 32.37
C ASP A 215 -0.16 5.06 32.13
N CYS A 216 0.74 5.96 32.53
CA CYS A 216 0.66 7.39 32.25
C CYS A 216 0.59 7.68 30.74
N CYS A 217 1.44 7.03 29.94
CA CYS A 217 1.43 7.19 28.48
C CYS A 217 0.14 6.65 27.85
N LEU A 218 -0.40 5.55 28.36
CA LEU A 218 -1.67 4.99 27.90
C LEU A 218 -2.86 5.90 28.27
N LEU A 219 -2.86 6.48 29.48
CA LEU A 219 -3.88 7.45 29.90
C LEU A 219 -3.86 8.73 29.06
N ALA A 220 -2.68 9.18 28.64
CA ALA A 220 -2.52 10.28 27.72
C ALA A 220 -3.18 10.00 26.34
N GLY A 221 -3.25 8.73 25.95
CA GLY A 221 -3.75 8.28 24.67
C GLY A 221 -2.62 8.00 23.69
N THR A 222 -2.81 6.95 22.89
CA THR A 222 -1.88 6.45 21.88
C THR A 222 -2.61 6.19 20.56
N GLU A 223 -1.90 5.69 19.56
CA GLU A 223 -2.52 5.20 18.31
C GLU A 223 -3.40 3.95 18.53
N HIS A 224 -3.24 3.25 19.65
CA HIS A 224 -4.00 2.03 19.97
C HIS A 224 -5.09 2.24 21.03
N CYS A 225 -5.12 3.40 21.70
CA CYS A 225 -6.08 3.70 22.75
C CYS A 225 -6.42 5.19 22.84
N LEU A 226 -7.68 5.51 23.10
CA LEU A 226 -8.12 6.88 23.35
C LEU A 226 -7.48 7.47 24.62
N SER A 227 -7.44 8.80 24.73
CA SER A 227 -7.09 9.45 26.00
C SER A 227 -8.15 9.14 27.07
N TYR A 228 -7.74 9.04 28.34
CA TYR A 228 -8.66 8.83 29.45
C TYR A 228 -9.74 9.93 29.48
N PRO A 229 -11.05 9.59 29.54
CA PRO A 229 -12.13 10.56 29.36
C PRO A 229 -12.04 11.79 30.27
N LEU A 230 -11.62 11.62 31.53
CA LEU A 230 -11.51 12.73 32.49
C LEU A 230 -10.31 13.66 32.23
N LEU A 231 -9.38 13.28 31.37
CA LEU A 231 -8.22 14.11 30.99
C LEU A 231 -8.48 14.96 29.74
N THR A 232 -9.65 14.85 29.10
CA THR A 232 -9.80 15.30 27.70
C THR A 232 -9.86 16.82 27.48
N GLN A 233 -10.16 17.66 28.48
CA GLN A 233 -10.36 19.11 28.28
C GLN A 233 -10.04 19.98 29.54
N PRO A 234 -9.02 20.87 29.52
CA PRO A 234 -7.89 20.89 28.61
C PRO A 234 -6.91 19.75 28.95
N PHE A 235 -6.48 18.99 27.94
CA PHE A 235 -5.53 17.90 28.14
C PHE A 235 -4.12 18.43 28.46
N SER A 236 -3.54 17.94 29.55
CA SER A 236 -2.12 18.10 29.91
C SER A 236 -1.53 16.75 30.27
N PHE A 237 -0.32 16.47 29.79
CA PHE A 237 0.38 15.23 30.14
C PHE A 237 0.72 15.16 31.63
N SER A 238 0.93 16.32 32.29
CA SER A 238 1.15 16.41 33.74
C SER A 238 0.01 15.77 34.52
N ASN A 239 -1.24 15.95 34.06
CA ASN A 239 -2.40 15.38 34.72
C ASN A 239 -2.34 13.85 34.70
N ALA A 240 -1.87 13.23 33.62
CA ALA A 240 -1.74 11.76 33.58
C ALA A 240 -0.74 11.24 34.63
N ILE A 241 0.36 11.97 34.88
CA ILE A 241 1.34 11.66 35.93
C ILE A 241 0.71 11.81 37.31
N GLU A 242 -0.01 12.90 37.55
CA GLU A 242 -0.67 13.14 38.85
C GLU A 242 -1.72 12.07 39.16
N TYR A 243 -2.49 11.65 38.16
CA TYR A 243 -3.48 10.59 38.32
C TYR A 243 -2.83 9.26 38.70
N ILE A 244 -1.75 8.84 38.02
CA ILE A 244 -1.12 7.54 38.32
C ILE A 244 -0.43 7.51 39.69
N LYS A 245 0.03 8.68 40.18
CA LYS A 245 0.60 8.83 41.53
C LYS A 245 -0.43 8.72 42.65
N GLN A 246 -1.66 9.20 42.40
CA GLN A 246 -2.70 9.24 43.42
C GLN A 246 -3.31 7.87 43.70
N ALA A 247 -3.49 7.04 42.67
CA ALA A 247 -3.96 5.67 42.82
C ALA A 247 -3.67 4.79 41.59
N PRO A 248 -3.66 3.46 41.74
CA PRO A 248 -3.64 2.55 40.60
C PRO A 248 -4.82 2.79 39.66
N LEU A 249 -4.59 2.67 38.35
CA LEU A 249 -5.59 2.99 37.32
C LEU A 249 -6.93 2.27 37.52
N ILE A 250 -6.90 1.02 37.98
CA ILE A 250 -8.10 0.21 38.21
C ILE A 250 -9.13 0.94 39.10
N LYS A 251 -8.68 1.73 40.08
CA LYS A 251 -9.56 2.48 40.98
C LYS A 251 -10.37 3.56 40.24
N TYR A 252 -9.78 4.20 39.24
CA TYR A 252 -10.42 5.24 38.44
C TYR A 252 -11.37 4.65 37.39
N LEU A 253 -11.09 3.46 36.86
CA LEU A 253 -11.98 2.78 35.92
C LEU A 253 -13.34 2.46 36.53
N TYR A 254 -13.39 2.11 37.83
CA TYR A 254 -14.65 1.87 38.56
C TYR A 254 -15.51 3.12 38.78
N GLN A 255 -14.96 4.32 38.61
CA GLN A 255 -15.63 5.59 38.93
C GLN A 255 -16.32 6.25 37.72
N LEU A 256 -16.12 5.73 36.52
CA LEU A 256 -16.66 6.35 35.31
C LEU A 256 -18.18 6.14 35.18
N PRO A 257 -19.00 7.18 34.88
CA PRO A 257 -20.47 7.10 35.03
C PRO A 257 -21.23 6.42 33.88
N THR A 258 -20.58 6.00 32.79
CA THR A 258 -21.26 5.51 31.56
C THR A 258 -20.62 4.26 30.97
N ARG A 259 -21.27 3.09 31.14
CA ARG A 259 -20.69 1.76 30.86
C ARG A 259 -20.21 1.53 29.42
N ASP A 260 -20.89 2.06 28.40
CA ASP A 260 -20.58 1.68 27.00
C ASP A 260 -19.30 2.35 26.45
N ARG A 261 -19.10 3.65 26.69
CA ARG A 261 -17.86 4.36 26.29
C ARG A 261 -16.65 3.91 27.11
N ILE A 262 -16.88 3.41 28.32
CA ILE A 262 -15.84 2.84 29.18
C ILE A 262 -15.29 1.56 28.57
N ASN A 263 -16.14 0.69 28.02
CA ASN A 263 -15.71 -0.58 27.44
C ASN A 263 -14.78 -0.37 26.23
N GLU A 264 -15.13 0.53 25.30
CA GLU A 264 -14.27 0.85 24.14
C GLU A 264 -12.90 1.41 24.58
N TYR A 265 -12.88 2.26 25.60
CA TYR A 265 -11.63 2.78 26.18
C TYR A 265 -10.80 1.67 26.85
N ILE A 266 -11.43 0.85 27.71
CA ILE A 266 -10.77 -0.24 28.44
C ILE A 266 -10.19 -1.26 27.44
N ASP A 267 -10.93 -1.63 26.41
CA ASP A 267 -10.46 -2.55 25.38
C ASP A 267 -9.23 -2.01 24.66
N GLY A 268 -9.27 -0.75 24.22
CA GLY A 268 -8.11 -0.08 23.62
C GLY A 268 -6.90 -0.02 24.57
N TYR A 269 -7.13 0.32 25.84
CA TYR A 269 -6.10 0.34 26.88
C TYR A 269 -5.46 -1.05 27.07
N CYS A 270 -6.27 -2.10 27.24
CA CYS A 270 -5.80 -3.46 27.46
C CYS A 270 -5.02 -3.98 26.25
N ILE A 271 -5.49 -3.67 25.02
CA ILE A 271 -4.75 -3.97 23.80
C ILE A 271 -3.40 -3.27 23.81
N ALA A 272 -3.37 -1.96 24.02
CA ALA A 272 -2.13 -1.18 24.01
C ALA A 272 -1.14 -1.65 25.09
N LYS A 273 -1.61 -1.91 26.32
CA LYS A 273 -0.79 -2.48 27.39
C LYS A 273 -0.23 -3.85 26.99
N SER A 274 -1.05 -4.73 26.42
CA SER A 274 -0.62 -6.06 25.99
C SER A 274 0.46 -6.01 24.91
N LEU A 275 0.38 -5.06 23.96
CA LEU A 275 1.42 -4.85 22.94
C LEU A 275 2.76 -4.38 23.51
N ILE A 276 2.72 -3.59 24.59
CA ILE A 276 3.93 -3.09 25.27
C ILE A 276 4.55 -4.17 26.17
N THR A 277 3.72 -4.97 26.84
CA THR A 277 4.17 -6.04 27.75
C THR A 277 4.65 -7.28 27.00
N HIS A 278 4.02 -7.63 25.88
CA HIS A 278 4.34 -8.81 25.06
C HIS A 278 4.68 -8.43 23.60
N PRO A 279 5.65 -7.53 23.37
CA PRO A 279 5.94 -7.02 22.04
C PRO A 279 6.53 -8.12 21.16
N LEU A 280 5.99 -8.27 19.96
CA LEU A 280 6.50 -9.23 18.99
C LEU A 280 7.65 -8.64 18.18
N VAL A 281 8.66 -9.46 17.95
CA VAL A 281 9.85 -9.15 17.15
C VAL A 281 10.22 -10.34 16.28
N MET A 282 10.91 -10.07 15.17
CA MET A 282 11.52 -11.09 14.34
C MET A 282 12.98 -11.25 14.75
N THR A 283 13.33 -12.47 15.12
CA THR A 283 14.69 -12.84 15.50
C THR A 283 15.61 -12.99 14.30
N LEU A 284 16.92 -13.01 14.54
CA LEU A 284 17.93 -13.31 13.51
C LEU A 284 17.71 -14.67 12.81
N GLY A 285 17.06 -15.63 13.47
CA GLY A 285 16.68 -16.92 12.88
C GLY A 285 15.37 -16.90 12.07
N GLY A 286 14.78 -15.72 11.84
CA GLY A 286 13.52 -15.54 11.11
C GLY A 286 12.26 -16.00 11.88
N GLU A 287 12.39 -16.29 13.18
CA GLU A 287 11.24 -16.60 14.04
C GLU A 287 10.62 -15.32 14.59
N VAL A 288 9.29 -15.23 14.53
CA VAL A 288 8.53 -14.19 15.23
C VAL A 288 8.10 -14.70 16.60
N THR A 289 8.52 -13.98 17.63
CA THR A 289 8.33 -14.31 19.04
C THR A 289 8.28 -13.04 19.91
N ASN A 290 8.00 -13.19 21.20
CA ASN A 290 8.07 -12.11 22.17
C ASN A 290 9.53 -11.61 22.32
N LEU A 291 9.72 -10.30 22.48
CA LEU A 291 11.02 -9.67 22.74
C LEU A 291 11.71 -10.30 23.96
N SER A 292 10.95 -10.51 25.04
CA SER A 292 11.42 -11.23 26.23
C SER A 292 11.36 -12.74 25.96
N LYS A 293 12.50 -13.36 25.66
CA LYS A 293 12.61 -14.81 25.39
C LYS A 293 12.13 -15.69 26.57
N SER A 294 12.09 -15.16 27.79
CA SER A 294 11.65 -15.87 29.01
C SER A 294 10.14 -15.97 29.18
N ASP A 295 9.36 -15.12 28.49
CA ASP A 295 7.95 -14.93 28.82
C ASP A 295 7.08 -15.60 27.76
N SER A 296 6.26 -16.56 28.20
CA SER A 296 5.25 -17.15 27.33
C SER A 296 4.17 -16.12 26.98
N LEU A 297 3.74 -16.11 25.71
CA LEU A 297 2.63 -15.28 25.29
C LEU A 297 1.33 -15.78 25.95
N PRO A 298 0.40 -14.87 26.32
CA PRO A 298 -0.95 -15.26 26.68
C PRO A 298 -1.60 -16.14 25.62
N SER A 299 -2.34 -17.17 26.03
CA SER A 299 -2.91 -18.17 25.12
C SER A 299 -3.85 -17.57 24.05
N ASP A 300 -4.47 -16.44 24.36
CA ASP A 300 -5.39 -15.73 23.47
C ASP A 300 -4.82 -14.44 22.88
N TYR A 301 -3.50 -14.24 22.93
CA TYR A 301 -2.82 -13.08 22.34
C TYR A 301 -3.08 -12.93 20.83
N HIS A 302 -3.32 -14.05 20.15
CA HIS A 302 -3.71 -14.08 18.73
C HIS A 302 -5.02 -13.31 18.44
N LYS A 303 -5.88 -13.07 19.43
CA LYS A 303 -7.06 -12.20 19.27
C LYS A 303 -6.71 -10.73 19.06
N ILE A 304 -5.51 -10.31 19.51
CA ILE A 304 -5.02 -8.94 19.39
C ILE A 304 -4.25 -8.77 18.08
N VAL A 305 -3.30 -9.68 17.81
CA VAL A 305 -2.29 -9.53 16.74
C VAL A 305 -2.50 -10.47 15.55
N GLY A 306 -3.53 -11.31 15.58
CA GLY A 306 -3.78 -12.36 14.61
C GLY A 306 -3.00 -13.66 14.88
N SER A 307 -3.31 -14.70 14.11
CA SER A 307 -2.59 -15.98 14.17
C SER A 307 -1.15 -15.84 13.66
N LYS A 308 -0.20 -16.55 14.29
CA LYS A 308 1.19 -16.62 13.83
C LYS A 308 1.24 -17.13 12.38
N LEU A 309 1.97 -16.41 11.53
CA LEU A 309 2.18 -16.78 10.13
C LEU A 309 3.43 -17.67 9.94
N PRO A 310 3.55 -18.38 8.81
CA PRO A 310 4.76 -19.12 8.45
C PRO A 310 5.96 -18.17 8.23
N LYS A 311 7.18 -18.64 8.55
CA LYS A 311 8.42 -17.85 8.39
C LYS A 311 8.60 -17.24 7.00
N PRO A 312 8.31 -17.94 5.88
CA PRO A 312 8.52 -17.35 4.56
C PRO A 312 7.69 -16.07 4.34
N LEU A 313 6.48 -15.97 4.92
CA LEU A 313 5.68 -14.76 4.83
C LEU A 313 6.28 -13.59 5.61
N TYR A 314 6.81 -13.86 6.81
CA TYR A 314 7.52 -12.83 7.57
C TYR A 314 8.79 -12.37 6.88
N TYR A 315 9.52 -13.29 6.24
CA TYR A 315 10.71 -12.95 5.46
C TYR A 315 10.36 -12.04 4.27
N LEU A 316 9.38 -12.43 3.45
CA LEU A 316 8.89 -11.62 2.32
C LEU A 316 8.41 -10.23 2.76
N LEU A 317 7.69 -10.15 3.89
CA LEU A 317 7.26 -8.88 4.48
C LEU A 317 8.48 -8.03 4.89
N SER A 318 9.43 -8.64 5.60
CA SER A 318 10.61 -7.95 6.13
C SER A 318 11.51 -7.34 5.06
N GLU A 319 11.60 -8.02 3.91
CA GLU A 319 12.32 -7.56 2.72
C GLU A 319 11.57 -6.50 1.89
N GLY A 320 10.31 -6.20 2.26
CA GLY A 320 9.44 -5.30 1.50
C GLY A 320 8.99 -5.87 0.16
N LEU A 321 8.96 -7.20 0.00
CA LEU A 321 8.53 -7.85 -1.24
C LEU A 321 7.00 -8.01 -1.33
N ILE A 322 6.32 -7.98 -0.18
CA ILE A 322 4.87 -8.00 -0.08
C ILE A 322 4.39 -6.87 0.82
N SER A 323 3.27 -6.27 0.43
CA SER A 323 2.55 -5.28 1.22
C SER A 323 1.94 -5.91 2.48
N VAL A 324 1.89 -5.16 3.58
CA VAL A 324 1.45 -5.65 4.90
C VAL A 324 0.01 -6.18 4.90
N GLN A 325 -0.87 -5.66 4.05
CA GLN A 325 -2.28 -6.04 3.99
C GLN A 325 -2.47 -7.53 3.71
N LEU A 326 -1.61 -8.13 2.88
CA LEU A 326 -1.70 -9.53 2.50
C LEU A 326 -1.47 -10.48 3.70
N PRO A 327 -0.30 -10.48 4.37
CA PRO A 327 -0.09 -11.31 5.56
C PRO A 327 -1.03 -10.91 6.71
N PHE A 328 -1.41 -9.64 6.81
CA PHE A 328 -2.32 -9.18 7.86
C PHE A 328 -3.73 -9.76 7.72
N ALA A 329 -4.29 -9.75 6.50
CA ALA A 329 -5.59 -10.36 6.24
C ALA A 329 -5.57 -11.87 6.53
N LEU A 330 -4.46 -12.55 6.21
CA LEU A 330 -4.26 -13.95 6.57
C LEU A 330 -4.17 -14.16 8.08
N ALA A 331 -3.45 -13.30 8.81
CA ALA A 331 -3.30 -13.42 10.26
C ALA A 331 -4.65 -13.23 10.98
N LEU A 332 -5.42 -12.21 10.60
CA LEU A 332 -6.72 -11.92 11.20
C LEU A 332 -7.85 -12.83 10.71
N GLY A 333 -7.74 -13.39 9.51
CA GLY A 333 -8.88 -14.03 8.84
C GLY A 333 -9.94 -13.03 8.37
N GLU A 334 -9.55 -11.76 8.21
CA GLU A 334 -10.43 -10.66 7.82
C GLU A 334 -9.66 -9.65 6.99
N TRP A 335 -10.24 -9.23 5.87
CA TRP A 335 -9.73 -8.12 5.07
C TRP A 335 -10.31 -6.81 5.60
N ILE A 336 -9.45 -5.89 6.01
CA ILE A 336 -9.86 -4.57 6.51
C ILE A 336 -9.44 -3.54 5.48
N ASP A 337 -10.41 -2.85 4.87
CA ASP A 337 -10.11 -1.77 3.94
C ASP A 337 -9.54 -0.56 4.69
N GLU A 338 -8.49 0.05 4.12
CA GLU A 338 -7.98 1.33 4.63
C GLU A 338 -9.10 2.38 4.51
N PRO A 339 -9.34 3.20 5.54
CA PRO A 339 -10.36 4.24 5.47
C PRO A 339 -10.08 5.22 4.33
N ASN A 340 -11.15 5.67 3.67
CA ASN A 340 -11.04 6.73 2.68
C ASN A 340 -10.57 8.03 3.37
N GLN A 341 -9.38 8.51 2.99
CA GLN A 341 -8.79 9.73 3.53
C GLN A 341 -9.37 11.01 2.89
N ASN A 342 -10.15 10.91 1.82
CA ASN A 342 -10.69 12.07 1.09
C ASN A 342 -12.22 12.06 1.08
N ALA A 343 -12.81 11.56 -0.01
CA ALA A 343 -14.23 11.65 -0.30
C ALA A 343 -14.82 10.26 -0.48
N ASP A 344 -15.63 9.84 0.48
CA ASP A 344 -16.40 8.60 0.39
C ASP A 344 -17.46 8.75 -0.71
N SER A 345 -17.41 7.91 -1.75
CA SER A 345 -18.40 7.92 -2.85
C SER A 345 -19.02 6.55 -3.06
N LEU A 346 -20.17 6.49 -3.73
CA LEU A 346 -20.78 5.21 -4.12
C LEU A 346 -19.84 4.40 -5.00
N GLU A 347 -19.21 5.04 -5.98
CA GLU A 347 -18.26 4.43 -6.91
C GLU A 347 -17.04 3.86 -6.19
N PHE A 348 -16.54 4.56 -5.17
CA PHE A 348 -15.45 4.06 -4.34
C PHE A 348 -15.87 2.80 -3.55
N ARG A 349 -17.07 2.81 -2.95
CA ARG A 349 -17.60 1.67 -2.18
C ARG A 349 -17.88 0.45 -3.05
N ASP A 350 -18.37 0.68 -4.27
CA ASP A 350 -18.63 -0.38 -5.25
C ASP A 350 -17.30 -0.97 -5.75
N LEU A 351 -16.32 -0.11 -6.07
CA LEU A 351 -14.96 -0.55 -6.39
C LEU A 351 -14.37 -1.45 -5.29
N LEU A 352 -14.45 -1.08 -4.01
CA LEU A 352 -13.96 -1.93 -2.92
C LEU A 352 -14.65 -3.29 -2.88
N THR A 353 -15.92 -3.36 -3.27
CA THR A 353 -16.66 -4.62 -3.34
C THR A 353 -16.20 -5.48 -4.52
N ASP A 354 -15.97 -4.87 -5.68
CA ASP A 354 -15.52 -5.56 -6.88
C ASP A 354 -14.06 -6.03 -6.78
N LEU A 355 -13.20 -5.24 -6.14
CA LEU A 355 -11.79 -5.58 -5.90
C LEU A 355 -11.59 -6.82 -5.03
N ARG A 356 -12.61 -7.26 -4.29
CA ARG A 356 -12.53 -8.48 -3.44
C ARG A 356 -12.13 -9.72 -4.23
N GLU A 357 -12.54 -9.82 -5.49
CA GLU A 357 -12.14 -10.95 -6.32
C GLU A 357 -10.63 -10.93 -6.58
N TYR A 358 -10.05 -9.76 -6.87
CA TYR A 358 -8.61 -9.63 -7.10
C TYR A 358 -7.82 -9.84 -5.82
N GLN A 359 -8.33 -9.35 -4.69
CA GLN A 359 -7.77 -9.59 -3.35
C GLN A 359 -7.77 -11.09 -3.01
N CYS A 360 -8.86 -11.81 -3.30
CA CYS A 360 -8.93 -13.26 -3.12
C CYS A 360 -7.96 -14.02 -4.01
N ARG A 361 -7.79 -13.62 -5.27
CA ARG A 361 -6.79 -14.21 -6.18
C ARG A 361 -5.37 -13.95 -5.67
N ALA A 362 -5.07 -12.74 -5.20
CA ALA A 362 -3.78 -12.39 -4.61
C ALA A 362 -3.49 -13.23 -3.36
N LEU A 363 -4.44 -13.36 -2.43
CA LEU A 363 -4.28 -14.20 -1.25
C LEU A 363 -4.09 -15.68 -1.63
N GLY A 364 -4.83 -16.17 -2.64
CA GLY A 364 -4.71 -17.54 -3.11
C GLY A 364 -3.32 -17.87 -3.64
N LEU A 365 -2.77 -16.99 -4.49
CA LEU A 365 -1.39 -17.09 -4.98
C LEU A 365 -0.37 -17.12 -3.84
N LEU A 366 -0.55 -16.27 -2.83
CA LEU A 366 0.36 -16.16 -1.69
C LEU A 366 0.39 -17.43 -0.84
N VAL A 367 -0.78 -18.03 -0.57
CA VAL A 367 -0.88 -19.21 0.32
C VAL A 367 -0.68 -20.53 -0.38
N MET A 368 -0.62 -20.56 -1.71
CA MET A 368 -0.66 -21.81 -2.46
C MET A 368 0.51 -22.76 -2.15
N LYS A 369 1.69 -22.20 -1.83
CA LYS A 369 2.88 -22.97 -1.42
C LYS A 369 3.00 -23.19 0.10
N LEU A 370 2.00 -22.77 0.88
CA LEU A 370 1.97 -22.93 2.33
C LEU A 370 1.15 -24.17 2.74
N ASP A 371 0.98 -24.41 4.03
CA ASP A 371 0.18 -25.53 4.54
C ASP A 371 -1.33 -25.40 4.20
N ASP A 372 -2.03 -26.53 4.13
CA ASP A 372 -3.47 -26.59 3.80
C ASP A 372 -4.36 -25.74 4.71
N GLN A 373 -3.97 -25.55 5.97
CA GLN A 373 -4.69 -24.67 6.90
C GLN A 373 -4.78 -23.23 6.40
N PHE A 374 -3.80 -22.74 5.64
CA PHE A 374 -3.82 -21.40 5.05
C PHE A 374 -4.59 -21.37 3.73
N ARG A 375 -4.47 -22.43 2.90
CA ARG A 375 -5.21 -22.56 1.63
C ARG A 375 -6.73 -22.64 1.83
N THR A 376 -7.16 -23.28 2.91
CA THR A 376 -8.59 -23.48 3.23
C THR A 376 -9.16 -22.41 4.15
N LYS A 377 -8.33 -21.47 4.62
CA LYS A 377 -8.75 -20.41 5.55
C LYS A 377 -9.78 -19.50 4.88
N GLN A 378 -10.93 -19.34 5.53
CA GLN A 378 -11.93 -18.37 5.12
C GLN A 378 -11.51 -16.97 5.56
N ILE A 379 -11.60 -16.02 4.64
CA ILE A 379 -11.33 -14.61 4.88
C ILE A 379 -12.66 -13.86 4.87
N ARG A 380 -12.90 -13.11 5.94
CA ARG A 380 -14.06 -12.25 6.11
C ARG A 380 -13.84 -10.92 5.39
N TYR A 381 -14.76 -10.57 4.50
CA TYR A 381 -14.82 -9.27 3.83
C TYR A 381 -16.05 -8.49 4.33
N PRO A 382 -15.90 -7.64 5.36
CA PRO A 382 -16.97 -6.74 5.78
C PRO A 382 -17.43 -5.84 4.64
N ARG A 383 -18.71 -5.48 4.65
CA ARG A 383 -19.19 -4.33 3.88
C ARG A 383 -18.51 -3.08 4.41
N TYR A 384 -17.94 -2.27 3.52
CA TYR A 384 -17.39 -0.97 3.87
C TYR A 384 -18.48 -0.10 4.54
N VAL A 385 -18.15 0.50 5.67
CA VAL A 385 -18.99 1.45 6.38
C VAL A 385 -18.15 2.66 6.70
N SER A 386 -18.65 3.85 6.38
CA SER A 386 -17.98 5.07 6.77
C SER A 386 -17.90 5.18 8.28
N LEU A 387 -16.70 5.43 8.78
CA LEU A 387 -16.45 5.57 10.21
C LEU A 387 -16.84 6.97 10.73
N MET A 388 -17.45 7.82 9.89
CA MET A 388 -17.94 9.18 10.25
C MET A 388 -19.24 9.20 11.07
N LYS A 389 -20.04 8.14 11.16
CA LYS A 389 -21.30 8.17 11.93
C LYS A 389 -21.50 6.89 12.75
N THR A 390 -20.84 6.84 13.90
CA THR A 390 -21.18 6.05 15.10
C THR A 390 -21.09 4.51 15.04
N HIS A 391 -20.87 3.95 16.24
CA HIS A 391 -20.71 2.57 16.72
C HIS A 391 -20.73 1.39 15.74
N ALA A 392 -19.92 0.37 16.07
CA ALA A 392 -19.82 -0.92 15.40
C ALA A 392 -21.19 -1.61 15.20
N MET A 393 -21.93 -1.21 14.17
CA MET A 393 -23.03 -2.00 13.66
C MET A 393 -22.43 -3.31 13.16
N LYS A 394 -23.08 -4.44 13.45
CA LYS A 394 -22.67 -5.74 12.87
C LYS A 394 -22.73 -5.63 11.35
N GLN A 395 -21.58 -5.44 10.73
CA GLN A 395 -21.45 -5.33 9.30
C GLN A 395 -21.73 -6.71 8.69
N SER A 396 -22.66 -6.77 7.73
CA SER A 396 -22.76 -7.94 6.85
C SER A 396 -21.41 -8.17 6.19
N ALA A 397 -20.95 -9.41 6.14
CA ALA A 397 -19.67 -9.75 5.54
C ALA A 397 -19.82 -10.96 4.63
N LYS A 398 -19.04 -10.97 3.56
CA LYS A 398 -18.87 -12.15 2.70
C LYS A 398 -17.69 -12.96 3.23
N LEU A 399 -17.87 -14.25 3.39
CA LEU A 399 -16.77 -15.17 3.68
C LEU A 399 -16.30 -15.77 2.35
N LEU A 400 -15.02 -15.63 2.05
CA LEU A 400 -14.40 -16.12 0.82
C LEU A 400 -13.22 -17.01 1.15
N ILE A 401 -13.07 -18.12 0.44
CA ILE A 401 -11.85 -18.94 0.46
C ILE A 401 -10.95 -18.40 -0.67
N PRO A 402 -9.67 -18.09 -0.42
CA PRO A 402 -8.71 -17.66 -1.44
C PRO A 402 -8.32 -18.78 -2.43
N ASN A 403 -9.27 -19.27 -3.22
CA ASN A 403 -9.06 -20.40 -4.14
C ASN A 403 -9.45 -20.08 -5.60
N THR A 404 -9.69 -18.81 -5.91
CA THR A 404 -10.10 -18.36 -7.25
C THR A 404 -8.94 -17.94 -8.15
N CYS A 405 -7.69 -18.00 -7.65
CA CYS A 405 -6.50 -17.70 -8.45
C CYS A 405 -6.31 -18.73 -9.56
N GLN A 406 -5.80 -18.28 -10.70
CA GLN A 406 -5.41 -19.12 -11.82
C GLN A 406 -3.89 -19.20 -11.87
N ILE A 407 -3.37 -20.42 -12.02
CA ILE A 407 -1.95 -20.66 -12.26
C ILE A 407 -1.81 -21.61 -13.43
N LYS A 408 -1.23 -21.09 -14.50
CA LYS A 408 -0.67 -21.90 -15.58
C LYS A 408 0.85 -21.99 -15.45
N ASN A 409 1.39 -23.16 -15.80
CA ASN A 409 2.83 -23.40 -15.82
C ASN A 409 3.41 -22.92 -17.15
N TRP A 410 3.68 -21.62 -17.24
CA TRP A 410 4.31 -21.02 -18.41
C TRP A 410 5.78 -21.45 -18.52
N TYR A 411 6.13 -22.13 -19.60
CA TYR A 411 7.49 -22.54 -19.93
C TYR A 411 8.22 -21.40 -20.64
N ILE A 412 8.92 -20.58 -19.85
CA ILE A 412 9.73 -19.46 -20.31
C ILE A 412 11.18 -19.75 -19.97
N THR A 413 12.04 -19.89 -20.99
CA THR A 413 13.49 -19.98 -20.84
C THR A 413 14.17 -18.74 -21.42
N LYS A 414 15.44 -18.55 -21.06
CA LYS A 414 16.26 -17.47 -21.62
C LYS A 414 16.33 -17.54 -23.14
N GLU A 415 16.55 -18.73 -23.71
CA GLU A 415 16.67 -18.90 -25.17
C GLU A 415 15.39 -18.51 -25.88
N LEU A 416 14.24 -18.90 -25.33
CA LEU A 416 12.93 -18.54 -25.86
C LEU A 416 12.68 -17.03 -25.78
N LEU A 417 13.06 -16.41 -24.66
CA LEU A 417 12.96 -14.97 -24.49
C LEU A 417 13.84 -14.22 -25.49
N ASP A 418 15.10 -14.63 -25.68
CA ASP A 418 16.01 -13.98 -26.63
C ASP A 418 15.51 -14.08 -28.07
N LEU A 419 14.90 -15.20 -28.44
CA LEU A 419 14.25 -15.38 -29.75
C LEU A 419 13.05 -14.44 -29.91
N GLU A 420 12.22 -14.31 -28.88
CA GLU A 420 11.05 -13.45 -28.94
C GLU A 420 11.41 -11.96 -28.95
N MET A 421 12.41 -11.54 -28.17
CA MET A 421 12.95 -10.18 -28.19
C MET A 421 13.48 -9.81 -29.59
N LYS A 422 14.17 -10.74 -30.25
CA LYS A 422 14.60 -10.57 -31.65
C LYS A 422 13.41 -10.48 -32.61
N ARG A 423 12.38 -11.32 -32.44
CA ARG A 423 11.18 -11.33 -33.29
C ARG A 423 10.40 -10.01 -33.20
N GLN A 424 10.22 -9.50 -31.99
CA GLN A 424 9.49 -8.24 -31.73
C GLN A 424 10.37 -7.00 -31.91
N ASN A 425 11.68 -7.16 -32.10
CA ASN A 425 12.67 -6.08 -32.23
C ASN A 425 12.60 -5.07 -31.07
N THR A 426 12.54 -5.58 -29.84
CA THR A 426 12.48 -4.77 -28.62
C THR A 426 13.35 -5.34 -27.52
N GLN A 427 13.85 -4.46 -26.66
CA GLN A 427 14.52 -4.83 -25.41
C GLN A 427 13.61 -4.64 -24.19
N ASP A 428 12.44 -4.04 -24.40
CA ASP A 428 11.47 -3.74 -23.35
C ASP A 428 10.49 -4.90 -23.16
N ILE A 429 10.41 -5.40 -21.93
CA ILE A 429 9.56 -6.51 -21.50
C ILE A 429 8.37 -5.94 -20.73
N GLY A 430 7.45 -5.36 -21.49
CA GLY A 430 6.19 -4.83 -20.99
C GLY A 430 5.00 -5.77 -21.23
N LEU A 431 3.80 -5.28 -20.91
CA LEU A 431 2.55 -6.01 -21.14
C LEU A 431 2.32 -6.28 -22.62
N GLU A 432 2.60 -5.31 -23.50
CA GLU A 432 2.45 -5.48 -24.95
C GLU A 432 3.35 -6.58 -25.47
N PHE A 433 4.62 -6.64 -25.02
CA PHE A 433 5.54 -7.70 -25.38
C PHE A 433 4.96 -9.08 -25.01
N CYS A 434 4.50 -9.22 -23.77
CA CYS A 434 3.94 -10.48 -23.26
C CYS A 434 2.65 -10.87 -23.98
N LEU A 435 1.75 -9.93 -24.24
CA LEU A 435 0.51 -10.17 -24.97
C LEU A 435 0.77 -10.56 -26.43
N ASN A 436 1.73 -9.92 -27.08
CA ASN A 436 2.12 -10.26 -28.46
C ASN A 436 2.81 -11.63 -28.53
N TRP A 437 3.59 -12.00 -27.51
CA TRP A 437 4.17 -13.33 -27.41
C TRP A 437 3.09 -14.40 -27.18
N HIS A 438 2.16 -14.14 -26.26
CA HIS A 438 1.01 -15.00 -26.02
C HIS A 438 0.15 -15.18 -27.29
N ASN A 439 -0.12 -14.11 -28.03
CA ASN A 439 -0.86 -14.18 -29.30
C ASN A 439 -0.14 -15.00 -30.38
N PHE A 440 1.19 -15.01 -30.36
CA PHE A 440 2.00 -15.74 -31.32
C PHE A 440 2.14 -17.23 -30.96
N GLN A 441 2.43 -17.53 -29.67
CA GLN A 441 2.85 -18.86 -29.22
C GLN A 441 2.31 -19.29 -27.84
N GLY A 442 1.23 -18.69 -27.32
CA GLY A 442 0.72 -18.93 -25.97
C GLY A 442 0.45 -20.41 -25.65
N LEU A 443 -0.11 -21.18 -26.58
CA LEU A 443 -0.32 -22.62 -26.42
C LEU A 443 1.02 -23.39 -26.32
N GLN A 444 1.98 -23.10 -27.19
CA GLN A 444 3.28 -23.78 -27.20
C GLN A 444 4.06 -23.52 -25.91
N LEU A 445 3.91 -22.34 -25.32
CA LEU A 445 4.52 -21.98 -24.03
C LEU A 445 3.95 -22.77 -22.85
N LEU A 446 2.83 -23.49 -23.00
CA LEU A 446 2.30 -24.38 -21.96
C LEU A 446 2.68 -25.85 -22.19
N TYR A 447 2.77 -26.28 -23.46
CA TYR A 447 3.00 -27.69 -23.82
C TYR A 447 4.48 -28.08 -23.92
N ASN A 448 5.39 -27.15 -24.26
CA ASN A 448 6.82 -27.47 -24.42
C ASN A 448 7.56 -27.85 -23.12
N GLY A 449 6.88 -27.83 -21.96
CA GLY A 449 7.37 -28.45 -20.72
C GLY A 449 7.30 -29.99 -20.72
N ILE A 450 6.73 -30.61 -21.76
CA ILE A 450 6.73 -32.07 -21.98
C ILE A 450 7.54 -32.31 -23.26
N ASN A 451 8.64 -33.07 -23.15
CA ASN A 451 9.48 -33.49 -24.28
C ASN A 451 8.64 -34.00 -25.46
N THR A 452 8.44 -33.17 -26.50
CA THR A 452 7.98 -33.63 -27.81
C THR A 452 9.17 -33.61 -28.76
N ASN A 453 10.02 -34.62 -28.66
CA ASN A 453 10.78 -35.06 -29.82
C ASN A 453 9.76 -35.58 -30.85
N GLY A 454 9.37 -34.70 -31.78
CA GLY A 454 8.72 -35.04 -33.02
C GLY A 454 7.20 -34.88 -33.06
N ILE A 455 6.70 -33.64 -33.16
CA ILE A 455 5.49 -33.37 -33.96
C ILE A 455 5.73 -32.07 -34.75
N ASN A 456 5.87 -32.22 -36.06
CA ASN A 456 5.95 -31.12 -37.01
C ASN A 456 4.68 -30.26 -36.97
N SER A 457 4.89 -28.96 -37.13
CA SER A 457 3.96 -27.93 -37.59
C SER A 457 2.57 -28.44 -38.03
N VAL A 458 1.55 -28.19 -37.21
CA VAL A 458 0.16 -28.16 -37.68
C VAL A 458 -0.34 -26.73 -37.59
N THR A 459 -0.39 -26.08 -38.74
CA THR A 459 -1.14 -24.87 -39.00
C THR A 459 -2.63 -25.19 -38.75
N VAL A 460 -3.22 -24.71 -37.67
CA VAL A 460 -4.67 -24.80 -37.48
C VAL A 460 -5.30 -23.49 -37.93
N LEU A 461 -5.96 -23.58 -39.08
CA LEU A 461 -6.82 -22.54 -39.64
C LEU A 461 -7.93 -22.17 -38.65
N ALA A 462 -8.07 -20.88 -38.40
CA ALA A 462 -9.18 -20.30 -37.65
C ALA A 462 -10.50 -20.56 -38.40
N HIS A 463 -11.41 -21.31 -37.78
CA HIS A 463 -12.82 -21.25 -38.12
C HIS A 463 -13.54 -20.43 -37.05
N THR A 464 -13.86 -19.19 -37.42
CA THR A 464 -14.82 -18.33 -36.73
C THR A 464 -16.17 -19.02 -36.64
N THR A 465 -16.62 -19.31 -35.41
CA THR A 465 -18.04 -19.54 -35.13
C THR A 465 -18.45 -18.56 -34.04
N THR A 466 -19.18 -17.53 -34.46
CA THR A 466 -19.84 -16.54 -33.60
C THR A 466 -20.92 -17.22 -32.77
N ASN A 467 -20.80 -17.19 -31.45
CA ASN A 467 -21.92 -17.37 -30.54
C ASN A 467 -22.00 -16.19 -29.57
N THR A 468 -22.89 -15.28 -29.91
CA THR A 468 -23.40 -14.20 -29.07
C THR A 468 -24.31 -14.77 -27.99
N HIS A 469 -23.89 -14.73 -26.73
CA HIS A 469 -24.84 -14.69 -25.60
C HIS A 469 -24.33 -13.76 -24.51
N THR A 470 -24.98 -12.60 -24.44
CA THR A 470 -25.02 -11.68 -23.32
C THR A 470 -25.64 -12.36 -22.10
N HIS A 471 -24.93 -12.39 -20.98
CA HIS A 471 -25.54 -12.62 -19.66
C HIS A 471 -25.15 -11.50 -18.69
N THR A 472 -26.04 -10.50 -18.63
CA THR A 472 -26.28 -9.69 -17.44
C THR A 472 -26.62 -10.61 -16.27
N ASN A 473 -25.87 -10.53 -15.17
CA ASN A 473 -26.15 -11.34 -13.98
C ASN A 473 -26.41 -10.42 -12.77
N THR A 474 -27.61 -9.87 -12.72
CA THR A 474 -28.27 -9.52 -11.47
C THR A 474 -28.74 -10.80 -10.80
N ASN A 475 -28.24 -11.13 -9.61
CA ASN A 475 -28.83 -12.19 -8.80
C ASN A 475 -28.87 -11.80 -7.32
N THR A 476 -30.01 -11.26 -6.92
CA THR A 476 -30.63 -11.49 -5.61
C THR A 476 -31.04 -12.96 -5.52
N ASN A 477 -30.62 -13.69 -4.49
CA ASN A 477 -31.44 -14.80 -4.00
C ASN A 477 -31.18 -15.13 -2.53
N THR A 478 -32.24 -14.90 -1.74
CA THR A 478 -32.60 -15.61 -0.52
C THR A 478 -32.69 -17.11 -0.78
N ASN A 479 -32.19 -17.95 0.12
CA ASN A 479 -32.65 -19.33 0.19
C ASN A 479 -32.74 -19.83 1.63
N THR A 480 -33.94 -20.32 1.94
CA THR A 480 -34.36 -20.99 3.18
C THR A 480 -33.91 -22.45 3.17
N ASN A 481 -33.41 -22.90 4.32
CA ASN A 481 -33.11 -24.28 4.65
C ASN A 481 -34.36 -25.17 4.72
N THR A 482 -34.23 -26.42 4.27
CA THR A 482 -34.82 -27.58 4.95
C THR A 482 -33.92 -28.81 4.83
N ASN A 483 -33.58 -29.35 6.00
CA ASN A 483 -32.90 -30.62 6.27
C ASN A 483 -33.63 -31.84 5.72
N THR A 484 -32.88 -32.91 5.44
CA THR A 484 -33.12 -34.24 6.05
C THR A 484 -31.84 -35.05 6.16
N ASN A 485 -31.55 -35.47 7.39
CA ASN A 485 -30.58 -36.48 7.82
C ASN A 485 -30.98 -37.89 7.38
N THR A 486 -29.99 -38.76 7.14
CA THR A 486 -29.96 -40.12 7.72
C THR A 486 -28.53 -40.60 7.93
N ASN A 487 -28.25 -40.94 9.20
CA ASN A 487 -27.09 -41.66 9.69
C ASN A 487 -27.19 -43.16 9.37
N THR A 488 -26.04 -43.83 9.21
CA THR A 488 -25.80 -45.13 9.84
C THR A 488 -24.31 -45.37 10.10
N ASN A 489 -24.00 -45.66 11.37
CA ASN A 489 -22.73 -46.09 11.95
C ASN A 489 -22.25 -47.45 11.40
N ASN A 490 -20.94 -47.71 11.50
CA ASN A 490 -20.44 -48.77 12.37
C ASN A 490 -18.93 -48.63 12.69
N ASN A 491 -18.64 -48.72 13.98
CA ASN A 491 -17.35 -48.85 14.66
C ASN A 491 -16.59 -50.12 14.26
N THR A 492 -15.25 -50.11 14.38
CA THR A 492 -14.53 -50.93 15.39
C THR A 492 -13.07 -50.49 15.55
N ASN A 493 -12.64 -50.49 16.81
CA ASN A 493 -11.30 -50.21 17.34
C ASN A 493 -10.25 -51.23 16.90
N ASN A 494 -8.96 -50.86 16.96
CA ASN A 494 -8.00 -51.57 17.82
C ASN A 494 -6.69 -50.81 18.02
N GLU A 495 -6.13 -51.05 19.20
CA GLU A 495 -5.04 -50.40 19.89
C GLU A 495 -3.63 -50.91 19.48
N ASP A 496 -2.65 -50.13 19.94
CA ASP A 496 -1.42 -50.56 20.61
C ASP A 496 -0.11 -50.92 19.88
N SER A 497 0.89 -50.07 20.20
CA SER A 497 2.22 -50.43 20.76
C SER A 497 3.24 -51.06 19.79
N SER A 498 4.56 -51.00 19.94
CA SER A 498 5.52 -50.30 20.83
C SER A 498 6.94 -50.70 20.35
N ASN A 499 7.96 -49.98 20.84
CA ASN A 499 9.40 -50.32 20.91
C ASN A 499 10.21 -50.27 19.59
N GLY A 500 11.43 -49.73 19.52
CA GLY A 500 12.35 -49.20 20.53
C GLY A 500 13.80 -49.34 20.02
N VAL A 501 14.71 -48.55 20.61
CA VAL A 501 16.18 -48.73 20.70
C VAL A 501 17.09 -48.06 19.64
N VAL A 502 17.59 -46.88 20.02
CA VAL A 502 19.00 -46.44 20.25
C VAL A 502 20.14 -46.98 19.36
N ASN A 503 20.94 -46.06 18.78
CA ASN A 503 22.41 -46.11 18.88
C ASN A 503 23.07 -44.74 18.64
N GLU A 504 24.05 -44.43 19.49
CA GLU A 504 24.94 -43.27 19.49
C GLU A 504 26.10 -43.40 18.48
N GLY A 505 26.72 -42.28 18.09
CA GLY A 505 28.01 -42.26 17.39
C GLY A 505 28.46 -40.87 16.95
N VAL A 506 29.55 -40.40 17.57
CA VAL A 506 30.22 -39.08 17.50
C VAL A 506 31.03 -38.87 16.22
N GLY A 507 31.21 -37.59 15.80
CA GLY A 507 32.29 -37.17 14.88
C GLY A 507 32.21 -35.70 14.47
N GLU A 508 33.02 -34.85 15.10
CA GLU A 508 33.30 -33.46 14.70
C GLU A 508 34.22 -33.40 13.47
N GLU A 509 34.02 -32.44 12.57
CA GLU A 509 35.09 -31.64 11.95
C GLU A 509 34.48 -30.42 11.23
N GLY A 510 35.02 -29.25 11.53
CA GLY A 510 34.59 -27.97 10.97
C GLY A 510 35.46 -27.54 9.79
N ASP A 511 34.87 -26.78 8.88
CA ASP A 511 35.62 -25.97 7.93
C ASP A 511 35.03 -24.56 7.84
N ALA A 512 35.91 -23.59 8.04
CA ALA A 512 35.65 -22.16 8.05
C ALA A 512 35.54 -21.63 6.61
N PHE A 513 34.43 -20.96 6.29
CA PHE A 513 34.29 -20.19 5.06
C PHE A 513 34.87 -18.78 5.23
N GLY A 514 36.02 -18.53 4.60
CA GLY A 514 36.50 -17.18 4.29
C GLY A 514 35.85 -16.64 2.99
N PRO A 515 35.80 -15.31 2.79
CA PRO A 515 35.04 -14.71 1.69
C PRO A 515 35.86 -14.75 0.40
N SER A 516 35.42 -15.51 -0.59
CA SER A 516 35.92 -15.44 -1.95
C SER A 516 35.14 -14.42 -2.76
N THR A 517 35.81 -13.30 -3.06
CA THR A 517 35.39 -12.31 -4.05
C THR A 517 35.37 -12.94 -5.44
N VAL A 518 34.19 -13.13 -6.01
CA VAL A 518 34.00 -13.46 -7.44
C VAL A 518 33.14 -12.36 -8.07
N THR A 519 33.66 -11.77 -9.13
CA THR A 519 33.03 -10.73 -9.96
C THR A 519 31.79 -11.29 -10.65
N ASP A 520 30.60 -10.80 -10.27
CA ASP A 520 29.28 -11.39 -10.54
C ASP A 520 28.44 -10.61 -11.60
N ASP A 521 29.07 -9.87 -12.51
CA ASP A 521 28.32 -8.87 -13.31
C ASP A 521 27.75 -9.37 -14.65
N THR A 522 27.96 -10.62 -15.07
CA THR A 522 27.50 -11.09 -16.40
C THR A 522 26.48 -12.23 -16.40
N VAL A 523 26.23 -12.91 -15.28
CA VAL A 523 25.33 -14.09 -15.22
C VAL A 523 23.91 -13.73 -14.72
N THR A 524 23.62 -12.47 -14.40
CA THR A 524 22.61 -12.14 -13.38
C THR A 524 21.49 -11.18 -13.80
N GLY A 525 21.65 -10.45 -14.91
CA GLY A 525 20.62 -9.55 -15.45
C GLY A 525 19.56 -10.22 -16.35
N GLU A 526 19.73 -11.50 -16.65
CA GLU A 526 18.92 -12.23 -17.63
C GLU A 526 17.81 -13.05 -16.95
N ASP A 527 18.05 -13.56 -15.74
CA ASP A 527 17.04 -14.29 -14.94
C ASP A 527 15.91 -13.38 -14.45
N ILE A 528 16.21 -12.10 -14.18
CA ILE A 528 15.18 -11.13 -13.80
C ILE A 528 14.23 -10.82 -14.96
N LYS A 529 14.71 -10.87 -16.20
CA LYS A 529 13.88 -10.66 -17.39
C LYS A 529 12.89 -11.80 -17.58
N VAL A 530 13.34 -13.05 -17.39
CA VAL A 530 12.46 -14.23 -17.40
C VAL A 530 11.42 -14.13 -16.29
N MET A 531 11.83 -13.74 -15.08
CA MET A 531 10.91 -13.50 -13.96
C MET A 531 9.88 -12.42 -14.29
N ASN A 532 10.30 -11.31 -14.90
CA ASN A 532 9.41 -10.24 -15.33
C ASN A 532 8.36 -10.74 -16.36
N VAL A 533 8.75 -11.56 -17.34
CA VAL A 533 7.79 -12.20 -18.26
C VAL A 533 6.78 -13.05 -17.49
N LEU A 534 7.25 -13.95 -16.60
CA LEU A 534 6.37 -14.81 -15.82
C LEU A 534 5.37 -14.00 -14.98
N LEU A 535 5.82 -12.91 -14.36
CA LEU A 535 4.96 -12.01 -13.59
C LEU A 535 3.90 -11.33 -14.45
N ASN A 536 4.27 -10.82 -15.63
CA ASN A 536 3.30 -10.23 -16.56
C ASN A 536 2.27 -11.26 -17.03
N PHE A 537 2.69 -12.49 -17.35
CA PHE A 537 1.77 -13.57 -17.73
C PHE A 537 0.82 -13.94 -16.60
N MET A 538 1.32 -14.12 -15.37
CA MET A 538 0.49 -14.42 -14.20
C MET A 538 -0.49 -13.28 -13.88
N LEU A 539 -0.04 -12.02 -14.03
CA LEU A 539 -0.87 -10.84 -13.83
C LEU A 539 -2.01 -10.79 -14.86
N LEU A 540 -1.69 -10.88 -16.15
CA LEU A 540 -2.66 -10.87 -17.25
C LEU A 540 -3.67 -12.01 -17.12
N GLU A 541 -3.21 -13.20 -16.76
CA GLU A 541 -4.06 -14.35 -16.46
C GLU A 541 -5.04 -14.05 -15.33
N ASN A 542 -4.54 -13.61 -14.17
CA ASN A 542 -5.37 -13.35 -13.00
C ASN A 542 -6.22 -12.08 -13.10
N LEU A 543 -6.04 -11.25 -14.13
CA LEU A 543 -6.93 -10.13 -14.47
C LEU A 543 -7.91 -10.45 -15.62
N GLY A 544 -7.84 -11.66 -16.19
CA GLY A 544 -8.76 -12.11 -17.25
C GLY A 544 -8.45 -11.52 -18.63
N TYR A 545 -7.17 -11.33 -18.95
CA TYR A 545 -6.73 -10.88 -20.29
C TYR A 545 -6.51 -12.05 -21.26
N PHE A 546 -6.48 -13.28 -20.75
CA PHE A 546 -6.48 -14.52 -21.53
C PHE A 546 -7.84 -15.21 -21.43
N THR A 547 -8.29 -15.83 -22.52
CA THR A 547 -9.50 -16.66 -22.56
C THR A 547 -9.21 -18.05 -21.96
N ASN A 548 -10.26 -18.81 -21.65
CA ASN A 548 -10.13 -20.21 -21.23
C ASN A 548 -9.49 -21.09 -22.31
N GLU A 549 -9.64 -20.72 -23.58
CA GLU A 549 -9.02 -21.38 -24.74
C GLU A 549 -7.62 -20.86 -25.05
N LEU A 550 -7.02 -20.07 -24.15
CA LEU A 550 -5.65 -19.55 -24.28
C LEU A 550 -5.47 -18.57 -25.46
N GLY A 551 -6.54 -17.92 -25.89
CA GLY A 551 -6.51 -16.74 -26.76
C GLY A 551 -6.50 -15.44 -25.95
N SER A 552 -6.29 -14.30 -26.60
CA SER A 552 -6.48 -13.00 -25.94
C SER A 552 -7.95 -12.61 -25.88
N THR A 553 -8.39 -12.04 -24.75
CA THR A 553 -9.72 -11.40 -24.67
C THR A 553 -9.76 -10.13 -25.51
N ALA A 554 -10.95 -9.51 -25.67
CA ALA A 554 -11.07 -8.21 -26.35
C ALA A 554 -10.15 -7.15 -25.72
N PHE A 555 -10.11 -7.10 -24.39
CA PHE A 555 -9.21 -6.24 -23.62
C PHE A 555 -7.72 -6.60 -23.85
N GLY A 556 -7.36 -7.89 -23.85
CA GLY A 556 -6.00 -8.36 -24.18
C GLY A 556 -5.54 -7.98 -25.57
N ARG A 557 -6.43 -8.09 -26.57
CA ARG A 557 -6.12 -7.77 -27.97
C ARG A 557 -5.87 -6.27 -28.17
N VAL A 558 -6.67 -5.40 -27.55
CA VAL A 558 -6.47 -3.95 -27.71
C VAL A 558 -5.28 -3.45 -26.90
N LEU A 559 -5.05 -4.03 -25.72
CA LEU A 559 -3.90 -3.68 -24.89
C LEU A 559 -2.57 -3.98 -25.60
N SER A 560 -2.48 -5.12 -26.32
CA SER A 560 -1.26 -5.59 -26.99
C SER A 560 -0.70 -4.64 -28.07
N SER A 561 -1.51 -3.69 -28.52
CA SER A 561 -1.15 -2.69 -29.54
C SER A 561 -1.38 -1.24 -29.07
N SER A 562 -1.69 -1.03 -27.78
CA SER A 562 -2.05 0.28 -27.24
C SER A 562 -0.84 1.24 -27.14
N GLY A 563 0.35 0.71 -26.85
CA GLY A 563 1.54 1.50 -26.55
C GLY A 563 1.40 2.33 -25.27
N LEU A 564 0.53 1.89 -24.34
CA LEU A 564 0.23 2.54 -23.06
C LEU A 564 0.74 1.72 -21.86
N GLY A 565 1.17 0.47 -22.04
CA GLY A 565 1.73 -0.39 -21.00
C GLY A 565 0.81 -0.55 -19.79
N MET A 566 1.41 -0.46 -18.60
CA MET A 566 0.68 -0.53 -17.32
C MET A 566 -0.40 0.56 -17.20
N THR A 567 -0.23 1.72 -17.83
CA THR A 567 -1.26 2.77 -17.85
C THR A 567 -2.46 2.36 -18.71
N GLY A 568 -2.21 1.66 -19.81
CA GLY A 568 -3.25 1.06 -20.65
C GLY A 568 -4.05 0.00 -19.89
N LEU A 569 -3.35 -0.88 -19.18
CA LEU A 569 -3.97 -1.86 -18.28
C LEU A 569 -4.87 -1.15 -17.27
N LEU A 570 -4.37 -0.14 -16.57
CA LEU A 570 -5.14 0.62 -15.59
C LEU A 570 -6.40 1.26 -16.18
N ILE A 571 -6.31 1.85 -17.38
CA ILE A 571 -7.47 2.44 -18.06
C ILE A 571 -8.52 1.37 -18.38
N LEU A 572 -8.10 0.21 -18.90
CA LEU A 572 -9.02 -0.89 -19.19
C LEU A 572 -9.64 -1.47 -17.92
N GLU A 573 -8.91 -1.55 -16.81
CA GLU A 573 -9.47 -1.94 -15.52
C GLU A 573 -10.49 -0.90 -15.01
N LEU A 574 -10.21 0.40 -15.13
CA LEU A 574 -11.19 1.45 -14.83
C LEU A 574 -12.46 1.29 -15.68
N MET A 575 -12.35 0.91 -16.95
CA MET A 575 -13.51 0.61 -17.79
C MET A 575 -14.30 -0.61 -17.30
N LYS A 576 -13.62 -1.70 -16.91
CA LYS A 576 -14.28 -2.91 -16.37
C LYS A 576 -15.13 -2.61 -15.14
N PHE A 577 -14.68 -1.68 -14.29
CA PHE A 577 -15.39 -1.25 -13.09
C PHE A 577 -16.35 -0.06 -13.32
N GLY A 578 -16.54 0.41 -14.55
CA GLY A 578 -17.43 1.55 -14.85
C GLY A 578 -16.90 2.92 -14.37
N LEU A 579 -15.61 3.01 -14.05
CA LEU A 579 -14.95 4.20 -13.50
C LEU A 579 -14.27 5.05 -14.59
N PHE A 580 -14.24 4.56 -15.83
CA PHE A 580 -13.92 5.37 -17.01
C PHE A 580 -15.15 6.22 -17.37
N THR A 581 -15.38 7.27 -16.60
CA THR A 581 -16.57 8.12 -16.76
C THR A 581 -16.26 9.57 -16.41
N GLY A 582 -17.00 10.48 -17.06
CA GLY A 582 -17.05 11.91 -16.73
C GLY A 582 -18.11 12.27 -15.69
N GLU A 583 -18.97 11.31 -15.34
CA GLU A 583 -20.05 11.52 -14.37
C GLU A 583 -19.48 11.87 -12.99
N PRO A 584 -20.03 12.91 -12.31
CA PRO A 584 -19.65 13.24 -10.95
C PRO A 584 -19.89 12.06 -10.00
N PHE A 585 -18.94 11.82 -9.09
CA PHE A 585 -19.11 10.77 -8.08
C PHE A 585 -20.21 11.12 -7.08
N GLU A 586 -21.04 10.12 -6.76
CA GLU A 586 -22.20 10.31 -5.90
C GLU A 586 -21.87 10.15 -4.41
N SER A 587 -22.41 11.06 -3.59
CA SER A 587 -22.29 10.96 -2.14
C SER A 587 -23.15 9.80 -1.60
N PRO A 588 -22.62 8.95 -0.70
CA PRO A 588 -23.42 7.92 -0.07
C PRO A 588 -24.57 8.50 0.78
N PRO A 589 -25.76 7.87 0.84
CA PRO A 589 -26.89 8.38 1.61
C PRO A 589 -26.60 8.58 3.10
N ASP A 590 -25.72 7.74 3.67
CA ASP A 590 -25.28 7.82 5.07
C ASP A 590 -24.25 8.93 5.33
N VAL A 591 -23.52 9.37 4.30
CA VAL A 591 -22.46 10.38 4.36
C VAL A 591 -22.65 11.40 3.22
N PRO A 592 -23.68 12.26 3.30
CA PRO A 592 -23.90 13.26 2.27
C PRO A 592 -22.74 14.27 2.24
N TYR A 593 -22.35 14.69 1.03
CA TYR A 593 -21.40 15.78 0.87
C TYR A 593 -21.97 17.09 1.39
N ALA A 594 -21.08 18.01 1.77
CA ALA A 594 -21.49 19.38 2.05
C ALA A 594 -22.21 19.98 0.83
N PRO A 595 -23.24 20.83 0.98
CA PRO A 595 -23.97 21.41 -0.14
C PRO A 595 -23.08 22.06 -1.20
N GLU A 596 -21.96 22.64 -0.78
CA GLU A 596 -20.98 23.31 -1.63
C GLU A 596 -20.18 22.33 -2.51
N LEU A 597 -20.09 21.06 -2.11
CA LEU A 597 -19.41 19.99 -2.84
C LEU A 597 -20.38 19.18 -3.74
N GLN A 598 -21.69 19.35 -3.55
CA GLN A 598 -22.69 18.68 -4.37
C GLN A 598 -22.85 19.44 -5.69
N TYR A 599 -22.48 18.80 -6.79
CA TYR A 599 -22.85 19.28 -8.12
C TYR A 599 -23.43 18.11 -8.92
N LYS A 600 -24.76 18.11 -9.05
CA LYS A 600 -25.43 17.30 -10.08
C LYS A 600 -25.40 18.09 -11.36
N SER A 601 -24.85 17.52 -12.41
CA SER A 601 -24.83 18.18 -13.69
C SER A 601 -25.09 17.18 -14.81
N ASP A 602 -26.27 17.28 -15.41
CA ASP A 602 -26.55 16.70 -16.73
C ASP A 602 -25.81 17.48 -17.85
N ASP A 603 -24.88 18.36 -17.49
CA ASP A 603 -24.04 19.09 -18.44
C ASP A 603 -22.99 18.14 -19.04
N LYS A 604 -23.32 17.63 -20.23
CA LYS A 604 -22.41 16.83 -21.06
C LYS A 604 -21.03 17.49 -21.24
N ARG A 605 -20.94 18.83 -21.30
CA ARG A 605 -19.65 19.51 -21.41
C ARG A 605 -18.83 19.33 -20.14
N LEU A 606 -19.45 19.45 -18.97
CA LEU A 606 -18.75 19.27 -17.70
C LEU A 606 -18.31 17.81 -17.53
N GLN A 607 -19.13 16.84 -17.93
CA GLN A 607 -18.75 15.43 -17.93
C GLN A 607 -17.51 15.17 -18.81
N MET A 608 -17.47 15.74 -20.02
CA MET A 608 -16.28 15.66 -20.89
C MET A 608 -15.04 16.28 -20.22
N ILE A 609 -15.19 17.44 -19.57
CA ILE A 609 -14.09 18.11 -18.85
C ILE A 609 -13.61 17.27 -17.66
N ASN A 610 -14.53 16.66 -16.91
CA ASN A 610 -14.20 15.75 -15.80
C ASN A 610 -13.45 14.52 -16.32
N LEU A 611 -13.91 13.90 -17.41
CA LEU A 611 -13.22 12.77 -18.04
C LEU A 611 -11.78 13.14 -18.45
N ILE A 612 -11.61 14.31 -19.09
CA ILE A 612 -10.28 14.82 -19.45
C ILE A 612 -9.40 15.03 -18.21
N GLY A 613 -9.93 15.69 -17.18
CA GLY A 613 -9.21 15.95 -15.93
C GLY A 613 -8.79 14.66 -15.23
N ARG A 614 -9.70 13.68 -15.12
CA ARG A 614 -9.44 12.36 -14.51
C ARG A 614 -8.37 11.60 -15.29
N LEU A 615 -8.46 11.49 -16.62
CA LEU A 615 -7.43 10.82 -17.41
C LEU A 615 -6.09 11.57 -17.43
N GLY A 616 -6.13 12.90 -17.28
CA GLY A 616 -4.94 13.72 -17.06
C GLY A 616 -4.11 13.30 -15.85
N THR A 617 -4.72 12.80 -14.77
CA THR A 617 -3.97 12.34 -13.59
C THR A 617 -3.19 11.05 -13.82
N LEU A 618 -3.47 10.34 -14.91
CA LEU A 618 -2.74 9.13 -15.30
C LEU A 618 -1.47 9.44 -16.10
N THR A 619 -1.19 10.72 -16.35
CA THR A 619 0.00 11.20 -17.07
C THR A 619 0.94 11.98 -16.17
N ASN A 620 2.20 12.04 -16.57
CA ASN A 620 3.21 12.82 -15.87
C ASN A 620 3.03 14.31 -16.16
N VAL A 621 3.49 15.13 -15.22
CA VAL A 621 3.65 16.58 -15.38
C VAL A 621 5.04 16.96 -14.89
N THR A 622 5.71 17.87 -15.60
CA THR A 622 7.04 18.33 -15.21
C THR A 622 6.90 19.36 -14.09
N LEU A 623 7.38 19.00 -12.89
CA LEU A 623 7.23 19.78 -11.67
C LEU A 623 8.58 20.25 -11.13
N ASP A 624 8.57 21.38 -10.41
CA ASP A 624 9.67 21.75 -9.53
C ASP A 624 9.69 20.91 -8.24
N THR A 625 10.64 21.21 -7.36
CA THR A 625 10.90 20.43 -6.12
C THR A 625 10.17 20.98 -4.89
N ARG A 626 9.30 21.98 -5.05
CA ARG A 626 8.58 22.59 -3.92
C ARG A 626 7.32 21.78 -3.62
N ILE A 627 6.75 21.98 -2.43
CA ILE A 627 5.39 21.50 -2.14
C ILE A 627 4.40 22.07 -3.15
N TRP A 628 3.27 21.39 -3.34
CA TRP A 628 2.24 21.85 -4.26
C TRP A 628 1.63 23.18 -3.80
N MET A 629 1.57 24.16 -4.71
CA MET A 629 1.02 25.51 -4.47
C MET A 629 -0.11 25.86 -5.43
N GLY A 630 -0.51 24.94 -6.31
CA GLY A 630 -1.61 25.14 -7.26
C GLY A 630 -2.97 24.84 -6.64
N LYS A 631 -4.04 25.18 -7.35
CA LYS A 631 -5.40 24.74 -6.99
C LYS A 631 -5.50 23.22 -7.01
N ILE A 632 -6.29 22.65 -6.10
CA ILE A 632 -6.77 21.26 -6.12
C ILE A 632 -8.28 21.21 -6.41
N ASP A 633 -8.77 20.07 -6.87
CA ASP A 633 -10.17 19.83 -7.23
C ASP A 633 -10.71 18.57 -6.53
N PHE A 634 -11.90 18.68 -5.92
CA PHE A 634 -12.49 17.62 -5.11
C PHE A 634 -12.84 16.36 -5.93
N ASP A 635 -13.38 16.54 -7.14
CA ASP A 635 -13.75 15.43 -8.00
C ASP A 635 -12.52 14.62 -8.43
N ILE A 636 -11.47 15.33 -8.85
CA ILE A 636 -10.23 14.68 -9.24
C ILE A 636 -9.53 14.02 -8.04
N ALA A 637 -9.56 14.64 -6.86
CA ALA A 637 -9.05 14.03 -5.63
C ALA A 637 -9.78 12.72 -5.27
N SER A 638 -11.10 12.69 -5.50
CA SER A 638 -11.94 11.49 -5.31
C SER A 638 -11.57 10.40 -6.31
N PHE A 639 -11.38 10.76 -7.58
CA PHE A 639 -10.91 9.85 -8.62
C PHE A 639 -9.49 9.31 -8.37
N ASN A 640 -8.56 10.16 -7.91
CA ASN A 640 -7.21 9.73 -7.54
C ASN A 640 -7.23 8.66 -6.43
N MET A 641 -8.16 8.76 -5.49
CA MET A 641 -8.34 7.72 -4.46
C MET A 641 -8.76 6.37 -5.07
N VAL A 642 -9.73 6.39 -5.98
CA VAL A 642 -10.15 5.20 -6.77
C VAL A 642 -8.95 4.58 -7.50
N VAL A 643 -8.18 5.41 -8.22
CA VAL A 643 -7.00 4.96 -8.96
C VAL A 643 -5.95 4.35 -8.02
N LYS A 644 -5.73 4.97 -6.86
CA LYS A 644 -4.79 4.48 -5.84
C LYS A 644 -5.14 3.08 -5.36
N PHE A 645 -6.39 2.82 -4.98
CA PHE A 645 -6.83 1.50 -4.51
C PHE A 645 -6.81 0.42 -5.60
N LEU A 646 -7.15 0.80 -6.83
CA LEU A 646 -7.06 -0.12 -7.98
C LEU A 646 -5.60 -0.50 -8.26
N LYS A 647 -4.69 0.48 -8.35
CA LYS A 647 -3.24 0.25 -8.49
C LYS A 647 -2.70 -0.66 -7.38
N ARG A 648 -3.07 -0.38 -6.13
CA ARG A 648 -2.65 -1.16 -4.96
C ARG A 648 -3.12 -2.62 -5.04
N THR A 649 -4.36 -2.85 -5.43
CA THR A 649 -4.88 -4.21 -5.55
C THR A 649 -4.21 -4.98 -6.69
N ILE A 650 -3.88 -4.31 -7.79
CA ILE A 650 -3.07 -4.90 -8.87
C ILE A 650 -1.64 -5.21 -8.39
N ASN A 651 -1.05 -4.35 -7.55
CA ASN A 651 0.24 -4.65 -6.92
C ASN A 651 0.14 -5.89 -6.03
N TYR A 652 -0.91 -6.05 -5.22
CA TYR A 652 -1.09 -7.26 -4.40
C TYR A 652 -1.08 -8.55 -5.25
N LEU A 653 -1.72 -8.54 -6.43
CA LEU A 653 -1.67 -9.68 -7.36
C LEU A 653 -0.26 -9.95 -7.87
N THR A 654 0.49 -8.90 -8.18
CA THR A 654 1.87 -8.99 -8.68
C THR A 654 2.83 -9.45 -7.58
N GLU A 655 2.74 -8.88 -6.38
CA GLU A 655 3.49 -9.25 -5.18
C GLU A 655 3.24 -10.71 -4.78
N SER A 656 1.99 -11.16 -4.82
CA SER A 656 1.64 -12.55 -4.54
C SER A 656 2.11 -13.51 -5.64
N SER A 657 2.11 -13.08 -6.91
CA SER A 657 2.67 -13.84 -8.03
C SER A 657 4.18 -14.00 -7.86
N LEU A 658 4.89 -12.93 -7.48
CA LEU A 658 6.30 -12.97 -7.13
C LEU A 658 6.55 -13.91 -5.95
N SER A 659 5.74 -13.80 -4.89
CA SER A 659 5.82 -14.70 -3.74
C SER A 659 5.66 -16.15 -4.15
N TYR A 660 4.69 -16.47 -5.00
CA TYR A 660 4.52 -17.81 -5.55
C TYR A 660 5.77 -18.30 -6.30
N LEU A 661 6.35 -17.45 -7.16
CA LEU A 661 7.55 -17.80 -7.93
C LEU A 661 8.77 -18.04 -7.03
N LEU A 662 8.96 -17.22 -6.00
CA LEU A 662 10.07 -17.30 -5.06
C LEU A 662 9.94 -18.49 -4.11
N LEU A 663 8.73 -18.77 -3.63
CA LEU A 663 8.46 -19.94 -2.78
C LEU A 663 8.46 -21.25 -3.57
N SER A 664 8.32 -21.20 -4.90
CA SER A 664 8.45 -22.37 -5.76
C SER A 664 9.91 -22.77 -5.99
N ASP A 665 10.83 -21.81 -5.97
CA ASP A 665 12.25 -22.03 -6.18
C ASP A 665 13.05 -20.95 -5.43
N ILE A 666 13.62 -21.34 -4.30
CA ILE A 666 14.31 -20.42 -3.39
C ILE A 666 15.59 -19.84 -4.00
N ASN A 667 16.16 -20.48 -5.03
CA ASN A 667 17.34 -19.94 -5.71
C ASN A 667 17.04 -18.61 -6.40
N ARG A 668 15.76 -18.36 -6.72
CA ARG A 668 15.32 -17.11 -7.34
C ARG A 668 15.52 -15.88 -6.48
N PHE A 669 15.64 -16.05 -5.16
CA PHE A 669 16.00 -14.94 -4.27
C PHE A 669 17.38 -14.35 -4.58
N ALA A 670 18.33 -15.16 -5.06
CA ALA A 670 19.67 -14.69 -5.42
C ALA A 670 19.65 -13.70 -6.61
N HIS A 671 18.61 -13.74 -7.44
CA HIS A 671 18.45 -12.84 -8.59
C HIS A 671 17.79 -11.50 -8.23
N LEU A 672 17.24 -11.35 -7.01
CA LEU A 672 16.63 -10.10 -6.54
C LEU A 672 17.71 -9.13 -6.03
N ARG A 673 18.41 -8.46 -6.95
CA ARG A 673 19.44 -7.46 -6.64
C ARG A 673 18.85 -6.15 -6.09
N ASN A 674 19.71 -5.35 -5.43
CA ASN A 674 19.41 -3.97 -5.08
C ASN A 674 19.11 -3.18 -6.38
N GLY A 675 17.89 -2.68 -6.53
CA GLY A 675 17.44 -1.90 -7.69
C GLY A 675 16.38 -2.56 -8.57
N VAL A 676 16.06 -3.86 -8.39
CA VAL A 676 14.92 -4.49 -9.10
C VAL A 676 13.60 -3.75 -8.84
N PHE A 677 13.47 -3.24 -7.62
CA PHE A 677 12.33 -2.49 -7.15
C PHE A 677 12.56 -0.98 -7.18
N ASP A 678 13.56 -0.46 -7.91
CA ASP A 678 13.76 0.99 -8.02
C ASP A 678 12.47 1.64 -8.57
N PRO A 679 11.77 2.49 -7.80
CA PRO A 679 10.52 3.09 -8.23
C PRO A 679 10.69 4.09 -9.38
N LEU A 680 11.92 4.57 -9.61
CA LEU A 680 12.23 5.45 -10.73
C LEU A 680 12.48 4.67 -12.02
N ASN A 681 12.95 3.43 -11.93
CA ASN A 681 13.25 2.54 -13.05
C ASN A 681 12.73 1.11 -12.77
N PRO A 682 11.40 0.93 -12.68
CA PRO A 682 10.82 -0.33 -12.25
C PRO A 682 11.10 -1.46 -13.26
N GLN A 683 11.66 -2.57 -12.80
CA GLN A 683 11.91 -3.76 -13.64
C GLN A 683 10.78 -4.79 -13.57
N LEU A 684 9.86 -4.62 -12.63
CA LEU A 684 8.71 -5.48 -12.40
C LEU A 684 7.42 -4.69 -12.66
N PRO A 685 6.29 -5.35 -12.99
CA PRO A 685 5.03 -4.68 -13.35
C PRO A 685 4.27 -4.17 -12.11
N LEU A 686 4.93 -3.30 -11.32
CA LEU A 686 4.40 -2.66 -10.11
C LEU A 686 4.05 -1.19 -10.37
N PHE A 687 2.94 -0.75 -9.80
CA PHE A 687 2.60 0.66 -9.72
C PHE A 687 3.29 1.32 -8.52
N TYR A 688 4.02 2.39 -8.79
CA TYR A 688 4.55 3.28 -7.76
C TYR A 688 3.78 4.60 -7.74
N SER A 689 3.64 5.18 -6.56
CA SER A 689 3.03 6.50 -6.39
C SER A 689 3.85 7.56 -7.12
N LYS A 690 3.18 8.46 -7.84
CA LYS A 690 3.79 9.56 -8.60
C LYS A 690 2.94 10.83 -8.45
N PRO A 691 3.52 12.03 -8.60
CA PRO A 691 2.74 13.26 -8.68
C PRO A 691 1.78 13.21 -9.89
N SER A 692 0.53 13.59 -9.68
CA SER A 692 -0.58 13.40 -10.64
C SER A 692 -1.42 14.66 -10.86
N PHE A 693 -0.73 15.80 -11.02
CA PHE A 693 -1.36 17.13 -11.04
C PHE A 693 -1.83 17.61 -12.41
N LEU A 694 -1.47 16.96 -13.53
CA LEU A 694 -1.90 17.43 -14.86
C LEU A 694 -3.43 17.47 -15.01
N GLY A 695 -4.13 16.57 -14.33
CA GLY A 695 -5.59 16.54 -14.34
C GLY A 695 -6.27 17.84 -13.89
N VAL A 696 -5.85 18.40 -12.76
CA VAL A 696 -6.42 19.66 -12.26
C VAL A 696 -6.01 20.84 -13.15
N VAL A 697 -4.80 20.80 -13.73
CA VAL A 697 -4.35 21.80 -14.70
C VAL A 697 -5.26 21.80 -15.93
N LEU A 698 -5.55 20.63 -16.50
CA LEU A 698 -6.44 20.47 -17.65
C LEU A 698 -7.87 20.91 -17.34
N LYS A 699 -8.42 20.51 -16.18
CA LYS A 699 -9.76 20.89 -15.76
C LYS A 699 -9.91 22.41 -15.62
N VAL A 700 -8.98 23.07 -14.92
CA VAL A 700 -8.97 24.54 -14.79
C VAL A 700 -8.80 25.24 -16.13
N LEU A 701 -7.92 24.73 -17.01
CA LEU A 701 -7.73 25.28 -18.36
C LEU A 701 -9.03 25.28 -19.18
N LEU A 702 -9.83 24.23 -19.07
CA LEU A 702 -11.07 24.04 -19.84
C LEU A 702 -12.29 24.76 -19.24
N LEU A 703 -12.30 24.97 -17.92
CA LEU A 703 -13.34 25.73 -17.22
C LEU A 703 -13.13 27.25 -17.30
N GLU A 704 -11.92 27.72 -16.97
CA GLU A 704 -11.63 29.15 -16.83
C GLU A 704 -11.15 29.81 -18.15
N ASN A 705 -11.01 29.04 -19.23
CA ASN A 705 -10.58 29.52 -20.55
C ASN A 705 -9.24 30.29 -20.56
N LEU A 706 -8.32 29.96 -19.65
CA LEU A 706 -7.05 30.65 -19.47
C LEU A 706 -6.11 30.60 -20.70
N THR A 707 -5.20 31.59 -20.77
CA THR A 707 -3.99 31.57 -21.62
C THR A 707 -2.88 30.78 -20.94
N LEU A 708 -1.85 30.36 -21.69
CA LEU A 708 -0.72 29.62 -21.13
C LEU A 708 0.02 30.40 -20.03
N GLU A 709 0.18 31.72 -20.19
CA GLU A 709 0.79 32.58 -19.18
C GLU A 709 -0.03 32.63 -17.89
N SER A 710 -1.35 32.77 -18.00
CA SER A 710 -2.23 32.77 -16.82
C SER A 710 -2.26 31.40 -16.14
N LEU A 711 -2.21 30.32 -16.92
CA LEU A 711 -2.13 28.95 -16.41
C LEU A 711 -0.85 28.72 -15.60
N ASN A 712 0.30 29.20 -16.09
CA ASN A 712 1.58 29.15 -15.36
C ASN A 712 1.53 29.91 -14.02
N ARG A 713 0.77 31.01 -13.94
CA ARG A 713 0.59 31.76 -12.69
C ARG A 713 -0.30 31.00 -11.70
N THR A 714 -1.33 30.31 -12.19
CA THR A 714 -2.22 29.48 -11.36
C THR A 714 -1.54 28.22 -10.84
N PHE A 715 -0.61 27.65 -11.62
CA PHE A 715 0.11 26.42 -11.29
C PHE A 715 1.64 26.65 -11.33
N PRO A 716 2.18 27.39 -10.35
CA PRO A 716 3.59 27.82 -10.37
C PRO A 716 4.60 26.68 -10.22
N ASN A 717 4.17 25.49 -9.79
CA ASN A 717 5.03 24.31 -9.72
C ASN A 717 5.24 23.65 -11.09
N CYS A 718 4.37 23.88 -12.07
CA CYS A 718 4.47 23.24 -13.39
C CYS A 718 5.41 24.04 -14.28
N ILE A 719 6.59 23.47 -14.58
CA ILE A 719 7.70 24.21 -15.21
C ILE A 719 7.77 24.04 -16.74
N ASN A 720 7.04 23.09 -17.32
CA ASN A 720 7.07 22.80 -18.77
C ASN A 720 5.69 22.52 -19.39
N LEU A 721 4.67 23.29 -18.98
CA LEU A 721 3.27 23.02 -19.33
C LEU A 721 3.01 22.89 -20.84
N LYS A 722 3.70 23.63 -21.71
CA LYS A 722 3.50 23.48 -23.16
C LYS A 722 3.88 22.08 -23.66
N GLN A 723 5.02 21.56 -23.18
CA GLN A 723 5.45 20.21 -23.52
C GLN A 723 4.55 19.17 -22.85
N ASP A 724 4.23 19.34 -21.56
CA ASP A 724 3.37 18.41 -20.83
C ASP A 724 1.98 18.27 -21.51
N LEU A 725 1.40 19.38 -22.00
CA LEU A 725 0.14 19.36 -22.75
C LEU A 725 0.29 18.73 -24.15
N THR A 726 1.46 18.86 -24.78
CA THR A 726 1.78 18.19 -26.06
C THR A 726 1.92 16.68 -25.85
N ASP A 727 2.60 16.25 -24.80
CA ASP A 727 2.73 14.83 -24.45
C ASP A 727 1.36 14.23 -24.10
N PHE A 728 0.49 15.03 -23.47
CA PHE A 728 -0.89 14.65 -23.22
C PHE A 728 -1.70 14.42 -24.51
N THR A 729 -1.47 15.15 -25.62
CA THR A 729 -2.18 14.85 -26.88
C THR A 729 -1.77 13.51 -27.46
N ILE A 730 -0.50 13.14 -27.35
CA ILE A 730 0.02 11.82 -27.76
C ILE A 730 -0.58 10.72 -26.89
N PHE A 731 -0.62 10.93 -25.57
CA PHE A 731 -1.26 10.00 -24.65
C PHE A 731 -2.75 9.82 -24.98
N TRP A 732 -3.48 10.92 -25.19
CA TRP A 732 -4.89 10.89 -25.53
C TRP A 732 -5.15 10.19 -26.86
N SER A 733 -4.31 10.38 -27.89
CA SER A 733 -4.46 9.72 -29.19
C SER A 733 -4.27 8.20 -29.10
N LYS A 734 -3.42 7.72 -28.19
CA LYS A 734 -3.27 6.29 -27.92
C LYS A 734 -4.53 5.71 -27.27
N ILE A 735 -5.12 6.42 -26.31
CA ILE A 735 -6.42 6.01 -25.72
C ILE A 735 -7.50 6.00 -26.79
N TYR A 736 -7.58 7.04 -27.61
CA TYR A 736 -8.52 7.13 -28.73
C TYR A 736 -8.44 5.89 -29.62
N THR A 737 -7.23 5.55 -30.06
CA THR A 737 -6.97 4.37 -30.90
C THR A 737 -7.37 3.07 -30.19
N MET A 738 -7.02 2.92 -28.91
CA MET A 738 -7.34 1.74 -28.10
C MET A 738 -8.87 1.57 -27.96
N LEU A 739 -9.61 2.64 -27.67
CA LEU A 739 -11.07 2.61 -27.53
C LEU A 739 -11.77 2.32 -28.84
N HIS A 740 -11.33 2.92 -29.94
CA HIS A 740 -11.89 2.64 -31.28
C HIS A 740 -11.65 1.19 -31.69
N ASN A 741 -10.45 0.67 -31.44
CA ASN A 741 -10.15 -0.74 -31.67
C ASN A 741 -11.04 -1.66 -30.81
N LEU A 742 -11.31 -1.26 -29.57
CA LEU A 742 -12.18 -2.00 -28.66
C LEU A 742 -13.65 -1.96 -29.10
N SER A 743 -14.10 -0.86 -29.70
CA SER A 743 -15.47 -0.69 -30.21
C SER A 743 -15.83 -1.67 -31.33
N TYR A 744 -14.84 -2.16 -32.07
CA TYR A 744 -15.05 -3.24 -33.06
C TYR A 744 -15.26 -4.61 -32.42
N LEU A 745 -14.90 -4.77 -31.14
CA LEU A 745 -14.95 -6.04 -30.42
C LEU A 745 -16.11 -6.11 -29.42
N ILE A 746 -16.46 -4.99 -28.79
CA ILE A 746 -17.53 -4.87 -27.79
C ILE A 746 -18.28 -3.54 -27.94
N GLN A 747 -19.53 -3.50 -27.44
CA GLN A 747 -20.31 -2.26 -27.44
C GLN A 747 -19.84 -1.31 -26.34
N LEU A 748 -19.41 -0.10 -26.72
CA LEU A 748 -18.97 0.94 -25.78
C LEU A 748 -20.04 2.01 -25.49
N GLY A 749 -21.02 2.19 -26.38
CA GLY A 749 -22.16 3.10 -26.18
C GLY A 749 -21.73 4.53 -25.83
N ASP A 750 -22.36 5.09 -24.80
CA ASP A 750 -22.17 6.47 -24.33
C ASP A 750 -20.73 6.79 -23.93
N VAL A 751 -19.93 5.79 -23.54
CA VAL A 751 -18.51 5.98 -23.20
C VAL A 751 -17.72 6.48 -24.40
N LEU A 752 -17.95 5.91 -25.59
CA LEU A 752 -17.26 6.32 -26.81
C LEU A 752 -17.74 7.71 -27.28
N GLU A 753 -19.05 7.96 -27.26
CA GLU A 753 -19.62 9.28 -27.60
C GLU A 753 -19.05 10.40 -26.70
N CYS A 754 -18.99 10.15 -25.39
CA CYS A 754 -18.43 11.10 -24.44
C CYS A 754 -16.94 11.35 -24.70
N PHE A 755 -16.17 10.29 -24.99
CA PHE A 755 -14.74 10.40 -25.29
C PHE A 755 -14.46 11.15 -26.61
N ASP A 756 -15.27 10.94 -27.64
CA ASP A 756 -15.15 11.66 -28.91
C ASP A 756 -15.48 13.15 -28.75
N GLY A 757 -16.53 13.46 -27.99
CA GLY A 757 -16.87 14.83 -27.61
C GLY A 757 -15.74 15.50 -26.80
N ALA A 758 -15.15 14.79 -25.86
CA ALA A 758 -13.98 15.25 -25.10
C ALA A 758 -12.76 15.49 -26.00
N THR A 759 -12.53 14.62 -27.00
CA THR A 759 -11.47 14.76 -28.01
C THR A 759 -11.64 16.05 -28.82
N LEU A 760 -12.86 16.35 -29.26
CA LEU A 760 -13.16 17.59 -29.98
C LEU A 760 -12.96 18.83 -29.08
N LEU A 761 -13.36 18.74 -27.81
CA LEU A 761 -13.19 19.81 -26.84
C LEU A 761 -11.71 20.12 -26.56
N LEU A 762 -10.88 19.09 -26.41
CA LEU A 762 -9.41 19.21 -26.29
C LEU A 762 -8.81 19.87 -27.52
N LYS A 763 -9.12 19.36 -28.71
CA LYS A 763 -8.61 19.87 -29.99
C LYS A 763 -8.86 21.38 -30.13
N ASN A 764 -10.12 21.78 -29.95
CA ASN A 764 -10.53 23.19 -30.05
C ASN A 764 -9.83 24.11 -29.04
N LYS A 765 -9.54 23.62 -27.82
CA LYS A 765 -8.82 24.43 -26.83
C LYS A 765 -7.33 24.49 -27.11
N PHE A 766 -6.72 23.37 -27.46
CA PHE A 766 -5.27 23.25 -27.65
C PHE A 766 -4.79 23.97 -28.91
N ASP A 767 -5.58 23.97 -29.99
CA ASP A 767 -5.30 24.75 -31.20
C ASP A 767 -5.18 26.25 -30.89
N LYS A 768 -6.06 26.77 -30.03
CA LYS A 768 -6.02 28.18 -29.58
C LYS A 768 -4.80 28.51 -28.73
N LEU A 769 -4.16 27.51 -28.13
CA LEU A 769 -2.94 27.65 -27.33
C LEU A 769 -1.68 27.39 -28.15
N GLY A 770 -1.80 27.03 -29.44
CA GLY A 770 -0.68 26.67 -30.30
C GLY A 770 0.00 25.36 -29.90
N ILE A 771 -0.77 24.41 -29.35
CA ILE A 771 -0.34 23.02 -29.10
C ILE A 771 -0.73 22.19 -30.33
N ASP A 772 0.15 21.29 -30.77
CA ASP A 772 -0.13 20.45 -31.94
C ASP A 772 -1.20 19.39 -31.63
N THR A 773 -2.31 19.46 -32.35
CA THR A 773 -3.44 18.54 -32.23
C THR A 773 -3.63 17.66 -33.47
N ASN A 774 -2.71 17.70 -34.45
CA ASN A 774 -2.85 16.94 -35.69
C ASN A 774 -2.94 15.42 -35.47
N ILE A 775 -2.38 14.93 -34.35
CA ILE A 775 -2.45 13.53 -33.94
C ILE A 775 -3.83 13.12 -33.40
N LEU A 776 -4.65 14.08 -32.96
CA LEU A 776 -6.04 13.89 -32.54
C LEU A 776 -6.92 13.81 -33.80
N LYS A 777 -6.90 12.64 -34.44
CA LYS A 777 -7.77 12.31 -35.58
C LYS A 777 -9.12 11.87 -35.04
N LEU A 778 -10.16 12.62 -35.40
CA LEU A 778 -11.56 12.18 -35.29
C LEU A 778 -11.90 11.36 -36.54
#